data_AF-A0A2T4I9J8-F1
#
_entry.id   AF-A0A2T4I9J8-F1
#
_cell.length_a   1.000
_cell.length_b   1.000
_cell.length_c   1.000
_cell.angle_alpha   90.00
_cell.angle_beta   90.00
_cell.angle_gamma   90.00
#
_symmetry.space_group_name_H-M   'P 1'
#
loop_
_entity.id
_entity.type
_entity.pdbx_description
1 polymer ?
#
loop_
_entity_poly.entity_id
_entity_poly.type
_entity_poly.pdbx_seq_one_letter_code
_entity_poly.pdbx_strand_id
1 'polypeptide(L)'
;MKKLLKRSYFAFVLLFIYAPILAMVIFSFNDGDTTIKWTHASFSWYESFFKNSPFIKSIITSLFVAVISTIVSLVIGTLAAIGLSRVNRVTKNKWVSIANIPLINADVITAVSLMIVFLIMGLKFGLLTLIMAHISFNVPYVLVTIMPRLKKIDPSLIDASYDLGAKNHQVMFKVILPILKPAIITAAAIAFAMSFDDFIISYFTGGMQTNVSTFIYTAKKTRPFIFVFGTCLVLVIALSIITWNTINLIKQSRLETKQKLINNNYKLKTISKLNKQLNELSEILKTKTIIKKSHNLSLWIKYFVLKTKIYFYKLKSLDKKISKLQWKQYKLKSKIQKEERYYSRLKKSEKKLKQLIKQFGSEKDVKKAAKLSLQIETLQEKVEFLKDQIEVIKEREQTANLKVKKLQSKIKLLKQDLSQEQKPSKKLINWYNKKIKYFEEWIIELEEGKDYYKLKLVVEKLKNLQNIKKNKINELTDQLNILISKIYIPVLITKDIDLKIQSTTDLEALNNLNQKRQVIIDKFTKIYSQKIDKTTILIQKINQKTDKLKNKLLPSQNENVSHFRSFFSRSWKAILISFIGIGAFSGLTAAYVLNNIYDLVVANWGEYIDPSLIGEFEQQASKKHNRRIRINYQIYNSNEILYNKLHTVDYDIMIPSDYMVQRLASENYLQKIDYSKLNIWGEFNSQNFNKNHENNNDYKKLKVNKSLLELMAKSPINREDETKEIITNNPKGTYLNTNSILDYSIPYLWGDLVIVVNPTESNIKFLEDSGIKFKNNNNTSDNKNKIEIDNTSLSWDILWKAAKVGKKVALNNDPKNVFMLGSQKLYQKVNLTKKSEIDAVGKELSDLLSNTGVSLHSDDLISLVVREKFDFAVMYNGDAAYANYVHNEGDEDYEKAEKSINYIYGRPNKKHDSNNRYESTNVFSDNIVIYKDAQNLDLAYEFINFLYDNSTKITEYVGVTSPLDSTIEEMTSAPSSKNEEQEDGEENEGGTYHNFKNLYDPITHQNANNYQTNNEQLSFTYNGKIDEYLVNSFNNLLANK
;
A
#
# COMPACT_ATOMS: atom_id res chain seq x y z
N MET A 1 9.16 -33.67 -8.07
CA MET A 1 8.50 -32.81 -9.08
C MET A 1 7.27 -32.07 -8.53
N LYS A 2 6.14 -32.71 -8.18
CA LYS A 2 4.91 -32.01 -7.71
C LYS A 2 5.07 -31.01 -6.54
N LYS A 3 5.98 -31.27 -5.58
CA LYS A 3 6.26 -30.34 -4.47
C LYS A 3 7.19 -29.19 -4.88
N LEU A 4 8.11 -29.44 -5.81
CA LEU A 4 9.01 -28.40 -6.33
C LEU A 4 8.20 -27.42 -7.17
N LEU A 5 7.39 -27.93 -8.10
CA LEU A 5 6.51 -27.13 -8.97
C LEU A 5 5.56 -26.22 -8.17
N LYS A 6 4.93 -26.75 -7.11
CA LYS A 6 4.06 -25.96 -6.22
C LYS A 6 4.81 -24.85 -5.47
N ARG A 7 6.04 -25.13 -5.03
CA ARG A 7 6.88 -24.15 -4.33
C ARG A 7 7.38 -23.07 -5.29
N SER A 8 7.81 -23.46 -6.49
CA SER A 8 8.24 -22.54 -7.54
C SER A 8 7.08 -21.66 -8.00
N TYR A 9 5.90 -22.22 -8.24
CA TYR A 9 4.69 -21.45 -8.58
C TYR A 9 4.34 -20.44 -7.48
N PHE A 10 4.33 -20.87 -6.21
CA PHE A 10 4.07 -19.96 -5.09
C PHE A 10 5.15 -18.88 -4.96
N ALA A 11 6.43 -19.22 -5.13
CA ALA A 11 7.53 -18.26 -5.13
C ALA A 11 7.41 -17.25 -6.27
N PHE A 12 6.98 -17.69 -7.46
CA PHE A 12 6.73 -16.80 -8.59
C PHE A 12 5.58 -15.85 -8.31
N VAL A 13 4.47 -16.32 -7.73
CA VAL A 13 3.34 -15.45 -7.32
C VAL A 13 3.79 -14.43 -6.27
N LEU A 14 4.60 -14.84 -5.28
CA LEU A 14 5.16 -13.91 -4.31
C LEU A 14 6.09 -12.90 -4.97
N LEU A 15 7.00 -13.35 -5.84
CA LEU A 15 7.92 -12.47 -6.55
C LEU A 15 7.15 -11.44 -7.38
N PHE A 16 6.12 -11.87 -8.12
CA PHE A 16 5.29 -10.98 -8.91
C PHE A 16 4.58 -9.90 -8.08
N ILE A 17 4.06 -10.26 -6.90
CA ILE A 17 3.38 -9.30 -6.01
C ILE A 17 4.36 -8.35 -5.31
N TYR A 18 5.51 -8.86 -4.86
CA TYR A 18 6.46 -8.08 -4.05
C TYR A 18 7.56 -7.39 -4.86
N ALA A 19 7.83 -7.78 -6.11
CA ALA A 19 8.87 -7.17 -6.94
C ALA A 19 8.64 -5.67 -7.20
N PRO A 20 7.42 -5.19 -7.53
CA PRO A 20 7.18 -3.75 -7.69
C PRO A 20 7.41 -2.97 -6.39
N ILE A 21 7.03 -3.54 -5.24
CA ILE A 21 7.25 -2.94 -3.92
C ILE A 21 8.75 -2.86 -3.61
N LEU A 22 9.50 -3.93 -3.90
CA LEU A 22 10.95 -3.94 -3.74
C LEU A 22 11.63 -2.92 -4.66
N ALA A 23 11.18 -2.81 -5.91
CA ALA A 23 11.67 -1.80 -6.85
C ALA A 23 11.43 -0.39 -6.29
N MET A 24 10.20 -0.08 -5.88
CA MET A 24 9.87 1.20 -5.25
C MET A 24 10.77 1.49 -4.03
N VAL A 25 11.02 0.50 -3.16
CA VAL A 25 11.92 0.67 -2.01
C VAL A 25 13.35 0.96 -2.44
N ILE A 26 13.85 0.28 -3.46
CA ILE A 26 15.19 0.52 -4.01
C ILE A 26 15.27 1.94 -4.58
N PHE A 27 14.34 2.32 -5.46
CA PHE A 27 14.28 3.64 -6.08
C PHE A 27 13.97 4.78 -5.10
N SER A 28 13.52 4.50 -3.87
CA SER A 28 13.42 5.53 -2.82
C SER A 28 14.78 6.08 -2.36
N PHE A 29 15.87 5.35 -2.63
CA PHE A 29 17.25 5.78 -2.38
C PHE A 29 17.92 6.34 -3.63
N ASN A 30 17.19 6.49 -4.74
CA ASN A 30 17.75 7.09 -5.96
C ASN A 30 17.98 8.58 -5.72
N ASP A 31 19.15 9.12 -6.02
CA ASP A 31 19.40 10.56 -5.87
C ASP A 31 18.77 11.40 -6.98
N GLY A 32 18.56 10.84 -8.19
CA GLY A 32 17.94 11.59 -9.29
C GLY A 32 16.48 11.97 -9.03
N ASP A 33 16.05 13.13 -9.50
CA ASP A 33 14.68 13.67 -9.58
C ASP A 33 13.63 12.73 -10.20
N THR A 34 14.01 11.68 -10.94
CA THR A 34 13.07 10.76 -11.58
C THR A 34 13.13 9.32 -11.04
N THR A 35 12.05 8.58 -11.24
CA THR A 35 11.89 7.20 -10.77
C THR A 35 12.25 6.13 -11.82
N ILE A 36 12.74 6.54 -12.98
CA ILE A 36 12.93 5.65 -14.14
C ILE A 36 14.39 5.19 -14.26
N LYS A 37 15.35 6.10 -14.04
CA LYS A 37 16.78 5.82 -14.16
C LYS A 37 17.44 5.78 -12.78
N TRP A 38 18.20 4.72 -12.51
CA TRP A 38 19.03 4.64 -11.31
C TRP A 38 20.32 5.44 -11.53
N THR A 39 20.57 6.45 -10.69
CA THR A 39 21.81 7.24 -10.70
C THR A 39 22.79 6.69 -9.65
N HIS A 40 22.64 7.10 -8.40
CA HIS A 40 23.41 6.63 -7.26
C HIS A 40 22.55 6.67 -5.99
N ALA A 41 23.03 6.02 -4.92
CA ALA A 41 22.29 5.90 -3.67
C ALA A 41 22.45 7.15 -2.79
N SER A 42 21.33 7.74 -2.35
CA SER A 42 21.28 8.94 -1.51
C SER A 42 20.10 8.93 -0.54
N PHE A 43 20.16 9.81 0.45
CA PHE A 43 19.09 10.07 1.42
C PHE A 43 18.45 11.47 1.25
N SER A 44 18.86 12.23 0.24
CA SER A 44 18.38 13.60 -0.07
C SER A 44 16.84 13.68 -0.07
N TRP A 45 16.18 12.74 -0.76
CA TRP A 45 14.72 12.69 -0.87
C TRP A 45 13.99 12.39 0.44
N TYR A 46 14.66 11.79 1.43
CA TYR A 46 14.09 11.64 2.76
C TYR A 46 13.97 12.98 3.47
N GLU A 47 14.92 13.90 3.27
CA GLU A 47 14.82 15.27 3.79
C GLU A 47 13.77 16.09 3.02
N SER A 48 13.80 16.03 1.69
CA SER A 48 12.81 16.68 0.83
C SER A 48 11.38 16.23 1.12
N PHE A 49 11.18 14.96 1.45
CA PHE A 49 9.88 14.43 1.89
C PHE A 49 9.32 15.18 3.11
N PHE A 50 10.14 15.49 4.11
CA PHE A 50 9.68 16.23 5.29
C PHE A 50 9.55 17.75 5.06
N LYS A 51 10.26 18.30 4.07
CA LYS A 51 10.17 19.71 3.67
C LYS A 51 9.00 20.02 2.72
N ASN A 52 8.50 19.02 1.99
CA ASN A 52 7.39 19.18 1.05
C ASN A 52 6.04 19.37 1.77
N SER A 53 5.74 20.64 2.09
CA SER A 53 4.52 21.04 2.80
C SER A 53 3.22 20.55 2.12
N PRO A 54 3.04 20.68 0.78
CA PRO A 54 1.85 20.16 0.09
C PRO A 54 1.64 18.65 0.25
N PHE A 55 2.70 17.84 0.16
CA PHE A 55 2.57 16.38 0.27
C PHE A 55 2.32 15.91 1.70
N ILE A 56 2.98 16.50 2.70
CA ILE A 56 2.72 16.18 4.11
C ILE A 56 1.26 16.52 4.48
N LYS A 57 0.73 17.63 3.96
CA LYS A 57 -0.69 17.98 4.12
C LYS A 57 -1.60 16.90 3.55
N SER A 58 -1.30 16.37 2.36
CA SER A 58 -2.13 15.33 1.73
C SER A 58 -2.15 14.03 2.54
N ILE A 59 -1.02 13.65 3.16
CA ILE A 59 -0.91 12.52 4.09
C ILE A 59 -1.79 12.72 5.33
N ILE A 60 -1.76 13.91 5.92
CA ILE A 60 -2.56 14.24 7.10
C ILE A 60 -4.05 14.20 6.76
N THR A 61 -4.46 14.76 5.62
CA THR A 61 -5.84 14.70 5.13
C THR A 61 -6.30 13.26 4.90
N SER A 62 -5.51 12.43 4.20
CA SER A 62 -5.83 11.00 4.00
C SER A 62 -6.01 10.26 5.33
N LEU A 63 -5.07 10.45 6.26
CA LEU A 63 -5.12 9.75 7.55
C LEU A 63 -6.32 10.22 8.40
N PHE A 64 -6.59 11.53 8.43
CA PHE A 64 -7.71 12.10 9.15
C PHE A 64 -9.06 11.61 8.60
N VAL A 65 -9.26 11.70 7.29
CA VAL A 65 -10.48 11.23 6.60
C VAL A 65 -10.65 9.72 6.80
N ALA A 66 -9.59 8.93 6.63
CA ALA A 66 -9.66 7.48 6.79
C ALA A 66 -10.00 7.04 8.22
N VAL A 67 -9.46 7.71 9.25
CA VAL A 67 -9.78 7.40 10.64
C VAL A 67 -11.24 7.75 10.96
N ILE A 68 -11.70 8.95 10.59
CA ILE A 68 -13.06 9.39 10.90
C ILE A 68 -14.09 8.56 10.14
N SER A 69 -13.91 8.39 8.83
CA SER A 69 -14.82 7.60 8.01
C SER A 69 -14.90 6.16 8.52
N THR A 70 -13.77 5.55 8.91
CA THR A 70 -13.73 4.21 9.48
C THR A 70 -14.50 4.13 10.80
N ILE A 71 -14.26 5.05 11.74
CA ILE A 71 -14.93 5.05 13.04
C ILE A 71 -16.45 5.18 12.85
N VAL A 72 -16.89 6.14 12.04
CA VAL A 72 -18.31 6.40 11.79
C VAL A 72 -18.95 5.22 11.06
N SER A 73 -18.31 4.69 10.01
CA SER A 73 -18.82 3.53 9.28
C SER A 73 -18.85 2.25 10.10
N LEU A 74 -17.92 2.06 11.04
CA LEU A 74 -17.98 0.95 12.00
C LEU A 74 -19.21 1.06 12.90
N VAL A 75 -19.51 2.26 13.42
CA VAL A 75 -20.70 2.48 14.25
C VAL A 75 -21.96 2.21 13.43
N ILE A 76 -22.11 2.87 12.28
CA ILE A 76 -23.29 2.75 11.41
C ILE A 76 -23.45 1.30 10.91
N GLY A 77 -22.40 0.72 10.33
CA GLY A 77 -22.43 -0.61 9.75
C GLY A 77 -22.60 -1.72 10.77
N THR A 78 -22.02 -1.61 11.98
CA THR A 78 -22.23 -2.59 13.05
C THR A 78 -23.66 -2.54 13.57
N LEU A 79 -24.20 -1.34 13.82
CA LEU A 79 -25.59 -1.17 14.26
C LEU A 79 -26.56 -1.68 13.19
N ALA A 80 -26.33 -1.35 11.92
CA ALA A 80 -27.11 -1.84 10.80
C ALA A 80 -27.02 -3.37 10.68
N ALA A 81 -25.84 -3.99 10.82
CA ALA A 81 -25.69 -5.44 10.80
C ALA A 81 -26.51 -6.13 11.91
N ILE A 82 -26.50 -5.57 13.12
CA ILE A 82 -27.23 -6.09 14.28
C ILE A 82 -28.75 -5.89 14.12
N GLY A 83 -29.19 -4.74 13.61
CA GLY A 83 -30.61 -4.50 13.30
C GLY A 83 -31.12 -5.46 12.23
N LEU A 84 -30.40 -5.54 11.10
CA LEU A 84 -30.72 -6.41 9.97
C LEU A 84 -30.57 -7.91 10.27
N SER A 85 -29.94 -8.31 11.38
CA SER A 85 -29.96 -9.71 11.82
C SER A 85 -31.26 -10.12 12.49
N ARG A 86 -32.06 -9.16 12.96
CA ARG A 86 -33.31 -9.41 13.71
C ARG A 86 -34.57 -9.32 12.85
N VAL A 87 -34.48 -8.76 11.64
CA VAL A 87 -35.60 -8.66 10.70
C VAL A 87 -35.74 -9.93 9.84
N ASN A 88 -36.91 -10.10 9.21
CA ASN A 88 -37.17 -11.24 8.32
C ASN A 88 -36.23 -11.24 7.09
N ARG A 89 -36.09 -12.42 6.47
CA ARG A 89 -35.13 -12.64 5.37
C ARG A 89 -35.35 -11.71 4.17
N VAL A 90 -36.61 -11.40 3.83
CA VAL A 90 -36.95 -10.56 2.67
C VAL A 90 -36.54 -9.10 2.92
N THR A 91 -36.93 -8.53 4.05
CA THR A 91 -36.59 -7.15 4.43
C THR A 91 -35.09 -6.99 4.56
N LYS A 92 -34.43 -7.96 5.20
CA LYS A 92 -32.97 -8.02 5.29
C LYS A 92 -32.32 -7.93 3.92
N ASN A 93 -32.74 -8.78 2.98
CA ASN A 93 -32.12 -8.84 1.65
C ASN A 93 -32.31 -7.52 0.89
N LYS A 94 -33.50 -6.90 0.95
CA LYS A 94 -33.74 -5.59 0.31
C LYS A 94 -32.79 -4.51 0.83
N TRP A 95 -32.69 -4.35 2.15
CA TRP A 95 -31.82 -3.34 2.76
C TRP A 95 -30.34 -3.62 2.53
N VAL A 96 -29.91 -4.89 2.57
CA VAL A 96 -28.53 -5.25 2.25
C VAL A 96 -28.21 -4.97 0.77
N SER A 97 -29.14 -5.24 -0.15
CA SER A 97 -28.97 -4.89 -1.56
C SER A 97 -28.83 -3.38 -1.78
N ILE A 98 -29.67 -2.57 -1.12
CA ILE A 98 -29.58 -1.09 -1.17
C ILE A 98 -28.24 -0.61 -0.61
N ALA A 99 -27.86 -1.10 0.57
CA ALA A 99 -26.61 -0.68 1.21
C ALA A 99 -25.36 -1.04 0.38
N ASN A 100 -25.43 -2.10 -0.43
CA ASN A 100 -24.32 -2.57 -1.25
C ASN A 100 -24.26 -1.95 -2.65
N ILE A 101 -25.16 -1.02 -3.03
CA ILE A 101 -25.11 -0.33 -4.33
C ILE A 101 -23.71 0.27 -4.62
N PRO A 102 -23.06 0.99 -3.68
CA PRO A 102 -21.73 1.54 -3.93
C PRO A 102 -20.65 0.50 -4.24
N LEU A 103 -20.82 -0.74 -3.75
CA LEU A 103 -19.86 -1.83 -3.94
C LEU A 103 -20.04 -2.57 -5.28
N ILE A 104 -21.20 -2.40 -5.92
CA ILE A 104 -21.53 -3.05 -7.20
C ILE A 104 -21.22 -2.11 -8.38
N ASN A 105 -21.38 -0.81 -8.17
CA ASN A 105 -21.12 0.20 -9.20
C ASN A 105 -19.62 0.45 -9.37
N ALA A 106 -19.23 0.95 -10.54
CA ALA A 106 -17.89 1.52 -10.73
C ALA A 106 -17.71 2.77 -9.85
N ASP A 107 -16.51 2.96 -9.30
CA ASP A 107 -16.21 4.06 -8.37
C ASP A 107 -16.54 5.44 -8.97
N VAL A 108 -16.31 5.63 -10.28
CA VAL A 108 -16.64 6.87 -11.00
C VAL A 108 -18.14 7.16 -10.96
N ILE A 109 -18.98 6.15 -11.13
CA ILE A 109 -20.45 6.31 -11.09
C ILE A 109 -20.87 6.74 -9.70
N THR A 110 -20.31 6.11 -8.66
CA THR A 110 -20.59 6.46 -7.26
C THR A 110 -20.12 7.89 -6.96
N ALA A 111 -18.93 8.28 -7.42
CA ALA A 111 -18.36 9.61 -7.22
C ALA A 111 -19.23 10.71 -7.86
N VAL A 112 -19.57 10.57 -9.14
CA VAL A 112 -20.42 11.53 -9.86
C VAL A 112 -21.82 11.61 -9.26
N SER A 113 -22.39 10.47 -8.86
CA SER A 113 -23.70 10.43 -8.19
C SER A 113 -23.69 11.19 -6.87
N LEU A 114 -22.67 10.99 -6.03
CA LEU A 114 -22.51 11.71 -4.76
C LEU A 114 -22.28 13.21 -4.99
N MET A 115 -21.48 13.56 -6.00
CA MET A 115 -21.25 14.95 -6.40
C MET A 115 -22.56 15.66 -6.74
N ILE A 116 -23.40 15.05 -7.58
CA ILE A 116 -24.73 15.58 -7.94
C ILE A 116 -25.63 15.71 -6.71
N VAL A 117 -25.64 14.70 -5.83
CA VAL A 117 -26.42 14.74 -4.59
C VAL A 117 -25.99 15.92 -3.71
N PHE A 118 -24.69 16.16 -3.54
CA PHE A 118 -24.18 17.27 -2.74
C PHE A 118 -24.52 18.63 -3.37
N LEU A 119 -24.47 18.74 -4.70
CA LEU A 119 -24.90 19.94 -5.43
C LEU A 119 -26.39 20.24 -5.22
N ILE A 120 -27.26 19.23 -5.36
CA ILE A 120 -28.70 19.37 -5.14
C ILE A 120 -29.00 19.78 -3.69
N MET A 121 -28.21 19.27 -2.73
CA MET A 121 -28.32 19.63 -1.31
C MET A 121 -27.74 21.01 -0.98
N GLY A 122 -27.11 21.70 -1.93
CA GLY A 122 -26.45 22.99 -1.70
C GLY A 122 -25.22 22.91 -0.81
N LEU A 123 -24.58 21.74 -0.72
CA LEU A 123 -23.37 21.56 0.09
C LEU A 123 -22.13 22.00 -0.69
N LYS A 124 -21.36 22.93 -0.12
CA LYS A 124 -20.03 23.28 -0.65
C LYS A 124 -19.10 22.07 -0.52
N PHE A 125 -18.37 21.77 -1.60
CA PHE A 125 -17.39 20.68 -1.59
C PHE A 125 -16.21 20.99 -0.66
N GLY A 126 -15.84 20.03 0.16
CA GLY A 126 -14.77 20.17 1.14
C GLY A 126 -14.65 18.93 2.03
N LEU A 127 -14.11 19.12 3.23
CA LEU A 127 -13.87 18.02 4.16
C LEU A 127 -15.15 17.26 4.55
N LEU A 128 -16.27 17.98 4.71
CA LEU A 128 -17.54 17.37 5.10
C LEU A 128 -18.09 16.44 4.01
N THR A 129 -18.15 16.91 2.76
CA THR A 129 -18.61 16.12 1.62
C THR A 129 -17.69 14.93 1.37
N LEU A 130 -16.38 15.13 1.54
CA LEU A 130 -15.37 14.07 1.46
C LEU A 130 -15.62 12.98 2.52
N ILE A 131 -15.75 13.34 3.80
CA ILE A 131 -16.01 12.38 4.88
C ILE A 131 -17.34 11.64 4.65
N MET A 132 -18.40 12.35 4.24
CA MET A 132 -19.70 11.74 3.95
C MET A 132 -19.64 10.74 2.79
N ALA A 133 -18.91 11.10 1.73
CA ALA A 133 -18.69 10.21 0.59
C ALA A 133 -17.96 8.94 1.02
N HIS A 134 -16.91 9.08 1.84
CA HIS A 134 -16.16 7.94 2.37
C HIS A 134 -16.96 7.06 3.32
N ILE A 135 -17.83 7.66 4.14
CA ILE A 135 -18.76 6.90 4.97
C ILE A 135 -19.69 6.06 4.10
N SER A 136 -20.25 6.66 3.03
CA SER A 136 -21.20 6.02 2.11
C SER A 136 -20.67 4.70 1.54
N PHE A 137 -19.43 4.68 1.02
CA PHE A 137 -18.86 3.44 0.48
C PHE A 137 -18.23 2.53 1.55
N ASN A 138 -17.84 3.04 2.73
CA ASN A 138 -17.28 2.20 3.78
C ASN A 138 -18.32 1.37 4.55
N VAL A 139 -19.54 1.89 4.72
CA VAL A 139 -20.62 1.16 5.41
C VAL A 139 -20.91 -0.23 4.82
N PRO A 140 -21.00 -0.44 3.50
CA PRO A 140 -21.20 -1.78 2.94
C PRO A 140 -20.05 -2.74 3.23
N TYR A 141 -18.79 -2.29 3.19
CA TYR A 141 -17.65 -3.15 3.57
C TYR A 141 -17.75 -3.62 5.02
N VAL A 142 -18.16 -2.72 5.93
CA VAL A 142 -18.41 -3.08 7.34
C VAL A 142 -19.55 -4.09 7.45
N LEU A 143 -20.67 -3.85 6.77
CA LEU A 143 -21.84 -4.74 6.75
C LEU A 143 -21.48 -6.16 6.27
N VAL A 144 -20.82 -6.27 5.12
CA VAL A 144 -20.44 -7.54 4.50
C VAL A 144 -19.42 -8.30 5.36
N THR A 145 -18.60 -7.59 6.13
CA THR A 145 -17.62 -8.21 7.05
C THR A 145 -18.26 -8.71 8.36
N ILE A 146 -19.17 -7.94 8.96
CA ILE A 146 -19.75 -8.25 10.27
C ILE A 146 -20.91 -9.25 10.16
N MET A 147 -21.76 -9.12 9.14
CA MET A 147 -22.98 -9.92 8.99
C MET A 147 -22.73 -11.44 9.00
N PRO A 148 -21.72 -12.00 8.31
CA PRO A 148 -21.41 -13.43 8.35
C PRO A 148 -20.95 -13.89 9.74
N ARG A 149 -20.28 -13.02 10.51
CA ARG A 149 -19.83 -13.35 11.86
C ARG A 149 -21.01 -13.37 12.84
N LEU A 150 -21.92 -12.42 12.69
CA LEU A 150 -23.12 -12.33 13.51
C LEU A 150 -24.05 -13.54 13.31
N LYS A 151 -24.19 -14.03 12.07
CA LYS A 151 -24.93 -15.28 11.78
C LYS A 151 -24.32 -16.54 12.42
N LYS A 152 -23.04 -16.50 12.80
CA LYS A 152 -22.33 -17.64 13.42
C LYS A 152 -22.38 -17.61 14.96
N ILE A 153 -23.03 -16.62 15.56
CA ILE A 153 -23.22 -16.59 17.01
C ILE A 153 -24.21 -17.68 17.40
N ASP A 154 -23.82 -18.52 18.35
CA ASP A 154 -24.69 -19.54 18.93
C ASP A 154 -25.80 -18.85 19.75
N PRO A 155 -27.09 -18.99 19.38
CA PRO A 155 -28.20 -18.37 20.11
C PRO A 155 -28.22 -18.76 21.59
N SER A 156 -27.74 -19.96 21.94
CA SER A 156 -27.71 -20.42 23.34
C SER A 156 -26.83 -19.55 24.25
N LEU A 157 -25.82 -18.85 23.70
CA LEU A 157 -25.01 -17.89 24.48
C LEU A 157 -25.82 -16.65 24.86
N ILE A 158 -26.74 -16.24 23.98
CA ILE A 158 -27.64 -15.10 24.22
C ILE A 158 -28.69 -15.53 25.25
N ASP A 159 -29.32 -16.69 25.08
CA ASP A 159 -30.32 -17.20 26.01
C ASP A 159 -29.74 -17.45 27.40
N ALA A 160 -28.55 -18.06 27.48
CA ALA A 160 -27.84 -18.27 28.74
C ALA A 160 -27.51 -16.95 29.45
N SER A 161 -27.25 -15.88 28.71
CA SER A 161 -27.01 -14.57 29.31
C SER A 161 -28.27 -13.96 29.91
N TYR A 162 -29.42 -14.10 29.24
CA TYR A 162 -30.72 -13.68 29.80
C TYR A 162 -31.10 -14.51 31.02
N ASP A 163 -30.83 -15.82 31.00
CA ASP A 163 -31.06 -16.73 32.14
C ASP A 163 -30.24 -16.36 33.38
N LEU A 164 -29.05 -15.78 33.19
CA LEU A 164 -28.22 -15.23 34.26
C LEU A 164 -28.69 -13.84 34.74
N GLY A 165 -29.82 -13.33 34.25
CA GLY A 165 -30.40 -12.04 34.60
C GLY A 165 -29.81 -10.85 33.86
N ALA A 166 -29.09 -11.06 32.75
CA ALA A 166 -28.50 -9.96 32.00
C ALA A 166 -29.57 -9.14 31.26
N LYS A 167 -29.50 -7.81 31.35
CA LYS A 167 -30.36 -6.89 30.57
C LYS A 167 -29.89 -6.80 29.12
N ASN A 168 -30.75 -6.39 28.18
CA ASN A 168 -30.42 -6.28 26.74
C ASN A 168 -29.10 -5.55 26.42
N HIS A 169 -28.83 -4.42 27.09
CA HIS A 169 -27.56 -3.70 26.90
C HIS A 169 -26.36 -4.52 27.42
N GLN A 170 -26.52 -5.26 28.52
CA GLN A 170 -25.47 -6.13 29.05
C GLN A 170 -25.17 -7.28 28.08
N VAL A 171 -26.20 -7.88 27.49
CA VAL A 171 -26.02 -8.91 26.44
C VAL A 171 -25.29 -8.32 25.22
N MET A 172 -25.67 -7.11 24.79
CA MET A 172 -24.97 -6.42 23.70
C MET A 172 -23.48 -6.22 23.98
N PHE A 173 -23.14 -5.57 25.10
CA PHE A 173 -21.76 -5.16 25.39
C PHE A 173 -20.89 -6.28 25.99
N LYS A 174 -21.49 -7.27 26.68
CA LYS A 174 -20.73 -8.35 27.34
C LYS A 174 -20.74 -9.67 26.56
N VAL A 175 -21.65 -9.87 25.61
CA VAL A 175 -21.75 -11.12 24.82
C VAL A 175 -21.56 -10.85 23.33
N ILE A 176 -22.43 -10.05 22.72
CA ILE A 176 -22.45 -9.87 21.26
C ILE A 176 -21.20 -9.13 20.76
N LEU A 177 -20.92 -7.93 21.27
CA LEU A 177 -19.78 -7.12 20.83
C LEU A 177 -18.42 -7.82 21.05
N PRO A 178 -18.14 -8.50 22.18
CA PRO A 178 -16.91 -9.27 22.35
C PRO A 178 -16.74 -10.40 21.35
N ILE A 179 -17.83 -11.08 20.96
CA ILE A 179 -17.80 -12.15 19.94
C ILE A 179 -17.57 -11.56 18.54
N LEU A 180 -18.14 -10.38 18.27
CA LEU A 180 -17.95 -9.62 17.02
C LEU A 180 -16.61 -8.90 16.94
N LYS A 181 -15.92 -8.66 18.06
CA LYS A 181 -14.66 -7.89 18.12
C LYS A 181 -13.64 -8.25 17.04
N PRO A 182 -13.34 -9.54 16.73
CA PRO A 182 -12.42 -9.86 15.65
C PRO A 182 -12.91 -9.40 14.28
N ALA A 183 -14.22 -9.51 14.00
CA ALA A 183 -14.81 -9.05 12.75
C ALA A 183 -14.88 -7.52 12.67
N ILE A 184 -15.11 -6.83 13.79
CA ILE A 184 -15.06 -5.36 13.87
C ILE A 184 -13.64 -4.86 13.57
N ILE A 185 -12.60 -5.50 14.10
CA ILE A 185 -11.19 -5.14 13.81
C ILE A 185 -10.88 -5.38 12.32
N THR A 186 -11.34 -6.49 11.74
CA THR A 186 -11.16 -6.76 10.31
C THR A 186 -11.91 -5.73 9.46
N ALA A 187 -13.15 -5.40 9.81
CA ALA A 187 -13.95 -4.39 9.12
C ALA A 187 -13.29 -3.00 9.20
N ALA A 188 -12.69 -2.67 10.35
CA ALA A 188 -11.95 -1.43 10.55
C ALA A 188 -10.75 -1.33 9.61
N ALA A 189 -9.96 -2.41 9.52
CA ALA A 189 -8.80 -2.45 8.63
C ALA A 189 -9.18 -2.32 7.16
N ILE A 190 -10.28 -2.96 6.74
CA ILE A 190 -10.80 -2.87 5.36
C ILE A 190 -11.29 -1.45 5.07
N ALA A 191 -12.16 -0.89 5.92
CA ALA A 191 -12.70 0.46 5.73
C ALA A 191 -11.61 1.54 5.74
N PHE A 192 -10.60 1.37 6.60
CA PHE A 192 -9.44 2.26 6.62
C PHE A 192 -8.64 2.17 5.32
N ALA A 193 -8.33 0.95 4.86
CA ALA A 193 -7.58 0.75 3.63
C ALA A 193 -8.30 1.32 2.41
N MET A 194 -9.60 1.05 2.27
CA MET A 194 -10.41 1.58 1.17
C MET A 194 -10.51 3.11 1.20
N SER A 195 -10.60 3.71 2.39
CA SER A 195 -10.67 5.17 2.51
C SER A 195 -9.33 5.88 2.34
N PHE A 196 -8.22 5.23 2.69
CA PHE A 196 -6.90 5.85 2.64
C PHE A 196 -6.36 5.95 1.21
N ASP A 197 -6.70 4.97 0.37
CA ASP A 197 -6.23 4.81 -1.02
C ASP A 197 -7.20 5.40 -2.06
N ASP A 198 -8.38 5.87 -1.67
CA ASP A 198 -9.37 6.36 -2.63
C ASP A 198 -8.92 7.63 -3.35
N PHE A 199 -8.84 7.54 -4.69
CA PHE A 199 -8.62 8.66 -5.59
C PHE A 199 -9.94 9.20 -6.14
N ILE A 200 -10.77 8.33 -6.70
CA ILE A 200 -11.87 8.72 -7.59
C ILE A 200 -12.94 9.50 -6.82
N ILE A 201 -13.44 8.94 -5.71
CA ILE A 201 -14.52 9.59 -4.95
C ILE A 201 -13.99 10.87 -4.31
N SER A 202 -12.76 10.85 -3.83
CA SER A 202 -12.07 12.00 -3.24
C SER A 202 -11.90 13.15 -4.22
N TYR A 203 -11.52 12.87 -5.47
CA TYR A 203 -11.34 13.88 -6.50
C TYR A 203 -12.63 14.66 -6.79
N PHE A 204 -13.77 13.96 -6.90
CA PHE A 204 -15.07 14.59 -7.21
C PHE A 204 -15.78 15.21 -6.01
N THR A 205 -15.46 14.78 -4.78
CA THR A 205 -16.19 15.23 -3.57
C THR A 205 -15.36 16.03 -2.57
N GLY A 206 -14.04 16.13 -2.79
CA GLY A 206 -13.08 16.73 -1.86
C GLY A 206 -12.92 18.24 -1.91
N GLY A 207 -13.28 18.90 -3.03
CA GLY A 207 -13.08 20.35 -3.20
C GLY A 207 -11.60 20.74 -3.06
N MET A 208 -11.27 21.61 -2.10
CA MET A 208 -9.89 22.00 -1.76
C MET A 208 -9.05 20.91 -1.08
N GLN A 209 -9.68 19.82 -0.63
CA GLN A 209 -8.99 18.80 0.16
C GLN A 209 -8.22 17.87 -0.77
N THR A 210 -6.90 18.02 -0.78
CA THR A 210 -6.00 17.08 -1.44
C THR A 210 -5.64 15.96 -0.47
N ASN A 211 -5.91 14.72 -0.84
CA ASN A 211 -5.48 13.51 -0.15
C ASN A 211 -4.26 12.90 -0.89
N VAL A 212 -3.61 11.87 -0.32
CA VAL A 212 -2.41 11.26 -0.93
C VAL A 212 -2.67 10.79 -2.36
N SER A 213 -3.77 10.07 -2.59
CA SER A 213 -4.07 9.51 -3.91
C SER A 213 -4.32 10.61 -4.94
N THR A 214 -5.14 11.62 -4.62
CA THR A 214 -5.36 12.78 -5.50
C THR A 214 -4.06 13.52 -5.80
N PHE A 215 -3.21 13.75 -4.79
CA PHE A 215 -1.90 14.39 -5.01
C PHE A 215 -1.03 13.61 -6.00
N ILE A 216 -0.88 12.29 -5.79
CA ILE A 216 -0.05 11.43 -6.64
C ILE A 216 -0.61 11.35 -8.06
N TYR A 217 -1.94 11.20 -8.23
CA TYR A 217 -2.57 11.08 -9.54
C TYR A 217 -2.58 12.39 -10.34
N THR A 218 -2.54 13.56 -9.67
CA THR A 218 -2.47 14.86 -10.35
C THR A 218 -1.04 15.35 -10.58
N ALA A 219 -0.03 14.64 -10.09
CA ALA A 219 1.37 15.00 -10.31
C ALA A 219 1.76 14.68 -11.78
N LYS A 220 2.34 15.65 -12.49
CA LYS A 220 2.75 15.51 -13.89
C LYS A 220 4.04 14.69 -14.02
N LYS A 221 4.93 14.73 -13.01
CA LYS A 221 6.10 13.85 -12.85
C LYS A 221 6.12 13.16 -11.47
N THR A 222 6.35 11.84 -11.45
CA THR A 222 6.55 11.09 -10.20
C THR A 222 7.97 11.26 -9.67
N ARG A 223 8.12 11.98 -8.57
CA ARG A 223 9.41 12.19 -7.89
C ARG A 223 9.71 11.13 -6.82
N PRO A 224 10.99 10.82 -6.51
CA PRO A 224 11.36 9.79 -5.55
C PRO A 224 10.85 10.00 -4.11
N PHE A 225 10.53 11.23 -3.68
CA PHE A 225 9.93 11.46 -2.36
C PHE A 225 8.59 10.70 -2.17
N ILE A 226 7.86 10.40 -3.26
CA ILE A 226 6.64 9.58 -3.23
C ILE A 226 7.01 8.13 -2.88
N PHE A 227 8.12 7.62 -3.40
CA PHE A 227 8.63 6.28 -3.08
C PHE A 227 9.20 6.20 -1.67
N VAL A 228 9.76 7.31 -1.14
CA VAL A 228 10.13 7.43 0.27
C VAL A 228 8.90 7.21 1.15
N PHE A 229 7.78 7.89 0.87
CA PHE A 229 6.53 7.68 1.59
C PHE A 229 6.06 6.21 1.52
N GLY A 230 6.05 5.62 0.33
CA GLY A 230 5.71 4.21 0.15
C GLY A 230 6.61 3.27 0.96
N THR A 231 7.91 3.56 1.01
CA THR A 231 8.92 2.81 1.77
C THR A 231 8.68 2.92 3.27
N CYS A 232 8.40 4.12 3.78
CA CYS A 232 8.02 4.35 5.17
C CYS A 232 6.74 3.57 5.52
N LEU A 233 5.74 3.58 4.65
CA LEU A 233 4.48 2.85 4.85
C LEU A 233 4.71 1.33 4.91
N VAL A 234 5.52 0.78 4.00
CA VAL A 234 5.92 -0.64 4.01
C VAL A 234 6.67 -0.99 5.30
N LEU A 235 7.62 -0.15 5.74
CA LEU A 235 8.35 -0.32 7.00
C LEU A 235 7.41 -0.35 8.20
N VAL A 236 6.44 0.57 8.28
CA VAL A 236 5.46 0.62 9.37
C VAL A 236 4.58 -0.63 9.40
N ILE A 237 4.11 -1.11 8.24
CA ILE A 237 3.32 -2.34 8.14
C ILE A 237 4.16 -3.56 8.54
N ALA A 238 5.40 -3.67 8.02
CA ALA A 238 6.29 -4.77 8.33
C ALA A 238 6.60 -4.84 9.83
N LEU A 239 6.95 -3.71 10.45
CA LEU A 239 7.19 -3.62 11.90
C LEU A 239 5.95 -3.98 12.71
N SER A 240 4.76 -3.55 12.28
CA SER A 240 3.48 -3.90 12.92
C SER A 240 3.24 -5.41 12.90
N ILE A 241 3.47 -6.07 11.75
CA ILE A 241 3.33 -7.52 11.59
C ILE A 241 4.37 -8.28 12.43
N ILE A 242 5.63 -7.86 12.39
CA ILE A 242 6.72 -8.47 13.17
C ILE A 242 6.41 -8.37 14.66
N THR A 243 5.97 -7.21 15.12
CA THR A 243 5.60 -6.97 16.52
C THR A 243 4.42 -7.85 16.94
N TRP A 244 3.35 -7.91 16.14
CA TRP A 244 2.18 -8.76 16.39
C TRP A 244 2.55 -10.24 16.48
N ASN A 245 3.35 -10.72 15.52
CA ASN A 245 3.83 -12.10 15.49
C ASN A 245 4.73 -12.40 16.70
N THR A 246 5.62 -11.48 17.07
CA THR A 246 6.50 -11.63 18.23
C THR A 246 5.70 -11.73 19.53
N ILE A 247 4.68 -10.88 19.71
CA ILE A 247 3.76 -10.94 20.86
C ILE A 247 3.03 -12.29 20.92
N ASN A 248 2.53 -12.77 19.77
CA ASN A 248 1.83 -14.05 19.69
C ASN A 248 2.75 -15.24 20.00
N LEU A 249 3.97 -15.24 19.48
CA LEU A 249 4.98 -16.26 19.76
C LEU A 249 5.36 -16.28 21.24
N ILE A 250 5.53 -15.11 21.87
CA ILE A 250 5.81 -15.01 23.32
C ILE A 250 4.62 -15.56 24.12
N LYS A 251 3.38 -15.22 23.74
CA LYS A 251 2.16 -15.69 24.42
C LYS A 251 2.02 -17.21 24.31
N GLN A 252 2.24 -17.77 23.12
CA GLN A 252 2.20 -19.21 22.89
C GLN A 252 3.29 -19.94 23.67
N SER A 253 4.53 -19.43 23.64
CA SER A 253 5.66 -20.00 24.38
C SER A 253 5.40 -20.03 25.89
N ARG A 254 4.76 -18.99 26.44
CA ARG A 254 4.33 -18.96 27.85
C ARG A 254 3.28 -20.02 28.16
N LEU A 255 2.28 -20.20 27.30
CA LEU A 255 1.24 -21.22 27.47
C LEU A 255 1.82 -22.64 27.40
N GLU A 256 2.70 -22.92 26.44
CA GLU A 256 3.38 -24.21 26.33
C GLU A 256 4.29 -24.49 27.54
N THR A 257 4.99 -23.47 28.03
CA THR A 257 5.81 -23.58 29.26
C THR A 257 4.94 -23.89 30.47
N LYS A 258 3.79 -23.21 30.60
CA LYS A 258 2.81 -23.48 31.67
C LYS A 258 2.29 -24.91 31.60
N GLN A 259 1.93 -25.41 30.41
CA GLN A 259 1.51 -26.81 30.23
C GLN A 259 2.63 -27.81 30.56
N LYS A 260 3.87 -27.54 30.15
CA LYS A 260 5.03 -28.39 30.50
C LYS A 260 5.27 -28.42 32.01
N LEU A 261 5.06 -27.31 32.72
CA LEU A 261 5.18 -27.24 34.18
C LEU A 261 4.04 -27.99 34.88
N ILE A 262 2.79 -27.87 34.43
CA ILE A 262 1.64 -28.62 34.96
C ILE A 262 1.88 -30.13 34.84
N ASN A 263 2.39 -30.58 33.69
CA ASN A 263 2.66 -31.99 33.41
C ASN A 263 4.00 -32.47 34.01
N ASN A 264 4.71 -31.64 34.80
CA ASN A 264 6.06 -31.89 35.34
C ASN A 264 7.11 -32.27 34.27
N ASN A 265 6.90 -31.88 33.00
CA ASN A 265 7.72 -32.23 31.85
C ASN A 265 8.78 -31.17 31.49
N TYR A 266 8.87 -30.08 32.25
CA TYR A 266 9.82 -29.00 31.99
C TYR A 266 11.26 -29.45 32.27
N LYS A 267 12.14 -29.38 31.25
CA LYS A 267 13.57 -29.77 31.30
C LYS A 267 13.88 -31.19 31.84
N LEU A 268 12.90 -32.09 31.97
CA LEU A 268 13.08 -33.46 32.45
C LEU A 268 14.20 -34.22 31.72
N LYS A 269 14.28 -34.11 30.39
CA LYS A 269 15.31 -34.79 29.59
C LYS A 269 16.73 -34.34 29.98
N THR A 270 16.89 -33.05 30.26
CA THR A 270 18.18 -32.47 30.67
C THR A 270 18.54 -32.95 32.08
N ILE A 271 17.59 -32.93 33.02
CA ILE A 271 17.79 -33.44 34.39
C ILE A 271 18.13 -34.93 34.37
N SER A 272 17.39 -35.75 33.61
CA SER A 272 17.66 -37.18 33.46
C SER A 272 19.06 -37.47 32.90
N LYS A 273 19.51 -36.70 31.91
CA LYS A 273 20.87 -36.82 31.36
C LYS A 273 21.93 -36.49 32.41
N LEU A 274 21.74 -35.42 33.18
CA LEU A 274 22.66 -35.00 34.24
C LEU A 274 22.69 -36.01 35.39
N ASN A 275 21.54 -36.55 35.80
CA ASN A 275 21.48 -37.63 36.80
C ASN A 275 22.23 -38.88 36.34
N LYS A 276 22.12 -39.24 35.05
CA LYS A 276 22.89 -40.35 34.50
C LYS A 276 24.40 -40.09 34.56
N GLN A 277 24.83 -38.89 34.19
CA GLN A 277 26.24 -38.49 34.29
C GLN A 277 26.73 -38.46 35.74
N LEU A 278 25.91 -37.99 36.67
CA LEU A 278 26.19 -38.00 38.10
C LEU A 278 26.44 -39.43 38.59
N ASN A 279 25.54 -40.37 38.23
CA ASN A 279 25.66 -41.77 38.60
C ASN A 279 26.95 -42.39 38.02
N GLU A 280 27.25 -42.15 36.74
CA GLU A 280 28.49 -42.60 36.10
C GLU A 280 29.75 -42.07 36.81
N LEU A 281 29.78 -40.77 37.14
CA LEU A 281 30.89 -40.17 37.87
C LEU A 281 31.02 -40.71 39.30
N SER A 282 29.90 -40.96 39.97
CA SER A 282 29.87 -41.54 41.32
C SER A 282 30.37 -42.98 41.35
N GLU A 283 30.04 -43.78 40.33
CA GLU A 283 30.58 -45.14 40.20
C GLU A 283 32.08 -45.12 39.94
N ILE A 284 32.56 -44.26 39.03
CA ILE A 284 33.99 -44.11 38.72
C ILE A 284 34.78 -43.72 39.99
N LEU A 285 34.24 -42.84 40.83
CA LEU A 285 34.86 -42.44 42.08
C LEU A 285 34.86 -43.59 43.11
N LYS A 286 33.77 -44.39 43.18
CA LYS A 286 33.65 -45.52 44.10
C LYS A 286 34.59 -46.68 43.74
N THR A 287 34.67 -47.05 42.47
CA THR A 287 35.45 -48.20 42.01
C THR A 287 36.93 -47.86 41.76
N LYS A 288 37.28 -46.57 41.68
CA LYS A 288 38.62 -46.08 41.28
C LYS A 288 39.10 -46.65 39.94
N THR A 289 38.16 -47.07 39.09
CA THR A 289 38.44 -47.60 37.75
C THR A 289 38.14 -46.58 36.68
N ILE A 290 39.08 -46.36 35.76
CA ILE A 290 38.85 -45.61 34.53
C ILE A 290 38.55 -46.56 33.38
N ILE A 291 37.67 -46.14 32.48
CA ILE A 291 37.34 -46.94 31.30
C ILE A 291 38.37 -46.66 30.21
N LYS A 292 39.24 -47.62 29.89
CA LYS A 292 40.11 -47.56 28.71
C LYS A 292 39.37 -48.16 27.50
N LYS A 293 39.44 -47.47 26.36
CA LYS A 293 38.83 -47.92 25.10
C LYS A 293 39.75 -48.92 24.40
N SER A 294 39.18 -49.97 23.84
CA SER A 294 39.89 -50.91 22.97
C SER A 294 40.36 -50.21 21.68
N HIS A 295 41.59 -50.48 21.27
CA HIS A 295 42.19 -50.00 20.01
C HIS A 295 41.81 -50.89 18.80
N ASN A 296 41.06 -51.98 19.04
CA ASN A 296 40.64 -52.90 17.98
C ASN A 296 39.51 -52.28 17.13
N LEU A 297 39.86 -51.85 15.92
CA LEU A 297 38.94 -51.19 14.99
C LEU A 297 37.75 -52.09 14.59
N SER A 298 37.94 -53.41 14.52
CA SER A 298 36.88 -54.38 14.18
C SER A 298 35.75 -54.38 15.22
N LEU A 299 36.08 -54.25 16.51
CA LEU A 299 35.07 -54.11 17.57
C LEU A 299 34.29 -52.81 17.42
N TRP A 300 34.95 -51.70 17.08
CA TRP A 300 34.29 -50.41 16.85
C TRP A 300 33.35 -50.42 15.64
N ILE A 301 33.74 -51.07 14.54
CA ILE A 301 32.87 -51.26 13.37
C ILE A 301 31.63 -52.06 13.76
N LYS A 302 31.80 -53.21 14.45
CA LYS A 302 30.68 -54.03 14.93
C LYS A 302 29.77 -53.25 15.89
N TYR A 303 30.32 -52.43 16.76
CA TYR A 303 29.58 -51.55 17.69
C TYR A 303 28.73 -50.55 16.94
N PHE A 304 29.32 -49.85 15.96
CA PHE A 304 28.60 -48.84 15.19
C PHE A 304 27.50 -49.46 14.34
N VAL A 305 27.75 -50.62 13.72
CA VAL A 305 26.75 -51.37 12.95
C VAL A 305 25.58 -51.82 13.83
N LEU A 306 25.84 -52.40 15.01
CA LEU A 306 24.80 -52.83 15.95
C LEU A 306 23.99 -51.65 16.49
N LYS A 307 24.66 -50.58 16.90
CA LYS A 307 24.01 -49.35 17.38
C LYS A 307 23.13 -48.72 16.29
N THR A 308 23.59 -48.73 15.05
CA THR A 308 22.85 -48.25 13.88
C THR A 308 21.65 -49.14 13.57
N LYS A 309 21.80 -50.48 13.63
CA LYS A 309 20.67 -51.42 13.52
C LYS A 309 19.61 -51.17 14.59
N ILE A 310 19.98 -51.02 15.85
CA ILE A 310 19.03 -50.71 16.95
C ILE A 310 18.32 -49.38 16.69
N TYR A 311 19.06 -48.35 16.24
CA TYR A 311 18.50 -47.06 15.88
C TYR A 311 17.46 -47.16 14.76
N PHE A 312 17.76 -47.90 13.68
CA PHE A 312 16.80 -48.13 12.59
C PHE A 312 15.57 -48.93 13.02
N TYR A 313 15.75 -49.97 13.86
CA TYR A 313 14.62 -50.73 14.43
C TYR A 313 13.73 -49.88 15.34
N LYS A 314 14.28 -48.83 15.96
CA LYS A 314 13.50 -47.86 16.73
C LYS A 314 12.71 -46.87 15.87
N LEU A 315 12.99 -46.71 14.58
CA LEU A 315 12.56 -45.53 13.82
C LEU A 315 11.52 -45.69 12.70
N LYS A 316 11.42 -46.81 11.95
CA LYS A 316 10.81 -46.66 10.61
C LYS A 316 9.76 -47.65 10.08
N SER A 317 9.88 -48.98 10.20
CA SER A 317 8.95 -49.87 9.46
C SER A 317 7.77 -50.38 10.30
N LEU A 318 8.02 -50.81 11.54
CA LEU A 318 7.00 -51.36 12.43
C LEU A 318 6.12 -50.26 13.07
N ASP A 319 6.65 -49.04 13.24
CA ASP A 319 5.90 -47.93 13.87
C ASP A 319 4.71 -47.46 13.04
N LYS A 320 4.77 -47.52 11.71
CA LYS A 320 3.63 -47.18 10.85
C LYS A 320 2.49 -48.19 11.00
N LYS A 321 2.80 -49.48 11.12
CA LYS A 321 1.81 -50.56 11.35
C LYS A 321 1.23 -50.47 12.78
N ILE A 322 2.09 -50.27 13.79
CA ILE A 322 1.68 -50.10 15.19
C ILE A 322 0.81 -48.85 15.35
N SER A 323 1.21 -47.70 14.81
CA SER A 323 0.44 -46.45 14.88
C SER A 323 -0.93 -46.57 14.20
N LYS A 324 -1.00 -47.23 13.04
CA LYS A 324 -2.28 -47.51 12.36
C LYS A 324 -3.20 -48.41 13.21
N LEU A 325 -2.64 -49.42 13.88
CA LEU A 325 -3.39 -50.29 14.77
C LEU A 325 -3.82 -49.58 16.07
N GLN A 326 -2.98 -48.73 16.66
CA GLN A 326 -3.31 -47.90 17.83
C GLN A 326 -4.45 -46.93 17.53
N TRP A 327 -4.40 -46.27 16.36
CA TRP A 327 -5.49 -45.41 15.91
C TRP A 327 -6.78 -46.20 15.70
N LYS A 328 -6.70 -47.39 15.10
CA LYS A 328 -7.85 -48.29 14.91
C LYS A 328 -8.42 -48.76 16.26
N GLN A 329 -7.58 -49.10 17.23
CA GLN A 329 -7.96 -49.46 18.60
C GLN A 329 -8.69 -48.29 19.28
N TYR A 330 -8.16 -47.07 19.20
CA TYR A 330 -8.80 -45.87 19.75
C TYR A 330 -10.18 -45.62 19.13
N LYS A 331 -10.27 -45.70 17.80
CA LYS A 331 -11.53 -45.50 17.07
C LYS A 331 -12.60 -46.52 17.49
N LEU A 332 -12.23 -47.80 17.61
CA LEU A 332 -13.13 -48.87 18.04
C LEU A 332 -13.55 -48.68 19.51
N LYS A 333 -12.60 -48.40 20.42
CA LYS A 333 -12.89 -48.16 21.84
C LYS A 333 -13.80 -46.95 22.05
N SER A 334 -13.59 -45.86 21.32
CA SER A 334 -14.44 -44.66 21.38
C SER A 334 -15.87 -44.95 20.92
N LYS A 335 -16.03 -45.75 19.86
CA LYS A 335 -17.34 -46.16 19.35
C LYS A 335 -18.10 -47.03 20.37
N ILE A 336 -17.44 -48.03 20.95
CA ILE A 336 -17.98 -48.88 22.01
C ILE A 336 -18.41 -48.05 23.23
N GLN A 337 -17.53 -47.17 23.72
CA GLN A 337 -17.84 -46.30 24.85
C GLN A 337 -18.99 -45.34 24.57
N LYS A 338 -19.23 -44.97 23.31
CA LYS A 338 -20.38 -44.14 22.93
C LYS A 338 -21.69 -44.91 23.12
N GLU A 339 -21.75 -46.17 22.71
CA GLU A 339 -22.91 -47.04 22.90
C GLU A 339 -23.17 -47.32 24.39
N GLU A 340 -22.14 -47.64 25.18
CA GLU A 340 -22.24 -47.82 26.64
C GLU A 340 -22.73 -46.54 27.37
N ARG A 341 -22.35 -45.36 26.86
CA ARG A 341 -22.78 -44.08 27.42
C ARG A 341 -24.28 -43.84 27.26
N TYR A 342 -24.96 -44.44 26.29
CA TYR A 342 -26.41 -44.27 26.15
C TYR A 342 -27.16 -44.83 27.37
N TYR A 343 -26.82 -46.04 27.83
CA TYR A 343 -27.41 -46.65 29.03
C TYR A 343 -27.21 -45.80 30.29
N SER A 344 -25.97 -45.38 30.55
CA SER A 344 -25.66 -44.56 31.73
C SER A 344 -26.31 -43.16 31.67
N ARG A 345 -26.43 -42.57 30.48
CA ARG A 345 -27.09 -41.28 30.27
C ARG A 345 -28.60 -41.38 30.40
N LEU A 346 -29.22 -42.47 29.94
CA LEU A 346 -30.65 -42.72 30.10
C LEU A 346 -30.99 -42.77 31.60
N LYS A 347 -30.30 -43.63 32.36
CA LYS A 347 -30.50 -43.75 33.82
C LYS A 347 -30.37 -42.42 34.56
N LYS A 348 -29.38 -41.60 34.19
CA LYS A 348 -29.20 -40.26 34.79
C LYS A 348 -30.30 -39.28 34.38
N SER A 349 -30.72 -39.31 33.12
CA SER A 349 -31.75 -38.41 32.58
C SER A 349 -33.13 -38.76 33.16
N GLU A 350 -33.48 -40.04 33.27
CA GLU A 350 -34.71 -40.49 33.93
C GLU A 350 -34.75 -40.13 35.42
N LYS A 351 -33.63 -40.28 36.15
CA LYS A 351 -33.54 -39.85 37.55
C LYS A 351 -33.78 -38.34 37.69
N LYS A 352 -33.18 -37.54 36.81
CA LYS A 352 -33.34 -36.09 36.80
C LYS A 352 -34.76 -35.67 36.39
N LEU A 353 -35.36 -36.38 35.44
CA LEU A 353 -36.75 -36.16 35.01
C LEU A 353 -37.72 -36.41 36.16
N LYS A 354 -37.57 -37.51 36.90
CA LYS A 354 -38.36 -37.79 38.11
C LYS A 354 -38.22 -36.70 39.17
N GLN A 355 -37.02 -36.15 39.35
CA GLN A 355 -36.77 -35.06 40.29
C GLN A 355 -37.45 -33.76 39.85
N LEU A 356 -37.37 -33.41 38.57
CA LEU A 356 -37.98 -32.19 38.02
C LEU A 356 -39.52 -32.27 38.05
N ILE A 357 -40.11 -33.43 37.74
CA ILE A 357 -41.56 -33.63 37.85
C ILE A 357 -42.03 -33.45 39.30
N LYS A 358 -41.27 -33.95 40.29
CA LYS A 358 -41.56 -33.75 41.71
C LYS A 358 -41.46 -32.28 42.14
N GLN A 359 -40.48 -31.55 41.62
CA GLN A 359 -40.33 -30.11 41.87
C GLN A 359 -41.46 -29.31 41.22
N PHE A 360 -41.84 -29.66 39.99
CA PHE A 360 -42.96 -29.02 39.27
C PHE A 360 -44.28 -29.17 40.02
N GLY A 361 -44.59 -30.36 40.55
CA GLY A 361 -45.83 -30.60 41.31
C GLY A 361 -45.91 -29.92 42.69
N SER A 362 -44.82 -29.32 43.18
CA SER A 362 -44.78 -28.61 44.47
C SER A 362 -44.57 -27.09 44.33
N GLU A 363 -44.42 -26.58 43.10
CA GLU A 363 -44.11 -25.17 42.83
C GLU A 363 -45.38 -24.34 42.68
N LYS A 364 -45.48 -23.24 43.43
CA LYS A 364 -46.66 -22.35 43.45
C LYS A 364 -46.50 -21.12 42.55
N ASP A 365 -45.28 -20.80 42.14
CA ASP A 365 -44.97 -19.66 41.26
C ASP A 365 -45.14 -20.05 39.78
N VAL A 366 -46.08 -19.38 39.09
CA VAL A 366 -46.45 -19.64 37.68
C VAL A 366 -45.26 -19.53 36.73
N LYS A 367 -44.33 -18.58 36.94
CA LYS A 367 -43.17 -18.41 36.06
C LYS A 367 -42.14 -19.52 36.27
N LYS A 368 -41.93 -19.96 37.50
CA LYS A 368 -41.03 -21.08 37.81
C LYS A 368 -41.61 -22.40 37.33
N ALA A 369 -42.93 -22.60 37.47
CA ALA A 369 -43.64 -23.75 36.93
C ALA A 369 -43.47 -23.84 35.40
N ALA A 370 -43.67 -22.74 34.66
CA ALA A 370 -43.46 -22.71 33.20
C ALA A 370 -42.00 -23.00 32.78
N LYS A 371 -41.01 -22.57 33.57
CA LYS A 371 -39.60 -22.90 33.30
C LYS A 371 -39.31 -24.38 33.57
N LEU A 372 -39.90 -24.94 34.64
CA LEU A 372 -39.78 -26.36 34.97
C LEU A 372 -40.48 -27.24 33.92
N SER A 373 -41.62 -26.83 33.35
CA SER A 373 -42.32 -27.60 32.30
C SER A 373 -41.48 -27.70 31.03
N LEU A 374 -40.85 -26.61 30.58
CA LEU A 374 -39.95 -26.63 29.41
C LEU A 374 -38.71 -27.50 29.66
N GLN A 375 -38.16 -27.47 30.89
CA GLN A 375 -37.05 -28.36 31.27
C GLN A 375 -37.46 -29.83 31.33
N ILE A 376 -38.70 -30.13 31.68
CA ILE A 376 -39.27 -31.47 31.67
C ILE A 376 -39.41 -31.95 30.22
N GLU A 377 -40.00 -31.14 29.34
CA GLU A 377 -40.21 -31.45 27.92
C GLU A 377 -38.89 -31.73 27.19
N THR A 378 -37.91 -30.82 27.28
CA THR A 378 -36.58 -31.01 26.68
C THR A 378 -35.84 -32.23 27.23
N LEU A 379 -36.08 -32.59 28.49
CA LEU A 379 -35.48 -33.78 29.10
C LEU A 379 -36.24 -35.05 28.72
N GLN A 380 -37.55 -34.98 28.45
CA GLN A 380 -38.37 -36.07 27.91
C GLN A 380 -37.92 -36.45 26.50
N GLU A 381 -37.79 -35.47 25.59
CA GLU A 381 -37.28 -35.70 24.22
C GLU A 381 -35.89 -36.39 24.25
N LYS A 382 -35.03 -35.94 25.17
CA LYS A 382 -33.71 -36.54 25.36
C LYS A 382 -33.77 -37.97 25.89
N VAL A 383 -34.71 -38.27 26.78
CA VAL A 383 -34.94 -39.63 27.29
C VAL A 383 -35.47 -40.52 26.17
N GLU A 384 -36.39 -40.03 25.34
CA GLU A 384 -36.94 -40.74 24.18
C GLU A 384 -35.86 -41.05 23.15
N PHE A 385 -35.08 -40.06 22.72
CA PHE A 385 -33.92 -40.29 21.85
C PHE A 385 -32.95 -41.35 22.40
N LEU A 386 -32.67 -41.33 23.71
CA LEU A 386 -31.77 -42.32 24.32
C LEU A 386 -32.39 -43.72 24.37
N LYS A 387 -33.72 -43.85 24.49
CA LYS A 387 -34.44 -45.11 24.41
C LYS A 387 -34.38 -45.68 23.00
N ASP A 388 -34.65 -44.87 21.97
CA ASP A 388 -34.55 -45.30 20.56
C ASP A 388 -33.16 -45.85 20.23
N GLN A 389 -32.11 -45.14 20.66
CA GLN A 389 -30.73 -45.60 20.42
C GLN A 389 -30.42 -46.93 21.13
N ILE A 390 -31.01 -47.19 22.29
CA ILE A 390 -30.86 -48.46 23.02
C ILE A 390 -31.69 -49.56 22.36
N GLU A 391 -32.88 -49.25 21.85
CA GLU A 391 -33.74 -50.18 21.13
C GLU A 391 -33.06 -50.70 19.86
N VAL A 392 -32.46 -49.81 19.05
CA VAL A 392 -31.65 -50.19 17.89
C VAL A 392 -30.49 -51.13 18.27
N ILE A 393 -29.89 -50.94 19.45
CA ILE A 393 -28.84 -51.84 19.96
C ILE A 393 -29.42 -53.23 20.29
N LYS A 394 -30.58 -53.28 20.94
CA LYS A 394 -31.26 -54.54 21.30
C LYS A 394 -31.74 -55.31 20.06
N GLU A 395 -32.33 -54.64 19.08
CA GLU A 395 -32.75 -55.27 17.81
C GLU A 395 -31.56 -55.88 17.06
N ARG A 396 -30.41 -55.18 17.07
CA ARG A 396 -29.16 -55.66 16.50
C ARG A 396 -28.66 -56.93 17.19
N GLU A 397 -28.73 -56.99 18.53
CA GLU A 397 -28.36 -58.17 19.34
C GLU A 397 -29.30 -59.35 19.08
N GLN A 398 -30.61 -59.12 19.02
CA GLN A 398 -31.60 -60.15 18.69
C GLN A 398 -31.37 -60.74 17.28
N THR A 399 -31.11 -59.88 16.30
CA THR A 399 -30.79 -60.30 14.92
C THR A 399 -29.50 -61.12 14.87
N ALA A 400 -28.50 -60.75 15.67
CA ALA A 400 -27.25 -61.51 15.78
C ALA A 400 -27.50 -62.91 16.38
N ASN A 401 -28.28 -63.00 17.46
CA ASN A 401 -28.63 -64.28 18.11
C ASN A 401 -29.37 -65.23 17.16
N LEU A 402 -30.29 -64.73 16.33
CA LEU A 402 -30.97 -65.54 15.31
C LEU A 402 -29.99 -66.06 14.25
N LYS A 403 -29.01 -65.26 13.84
CA LYS A 403 -27.97 -65.66 12.89
C LYS A 403 -27.03 -66.71 13.48
N VAL A 404 -26.65 -66.57 14.76
CA VAL A 404 -25.83 -67.55 15.48
C VAL A 404 -26.52 -68.92 15.47
N LYS A 405 -27.82 -68.99 15.82
CA LYS A 405 -28.58 -70.24 15.75
C LYS A 405 -28.55 -70.88 14.35
N LYS A 406 -28.76 -70.09 13.29
CA LYS A 406 -28.68 -70.57 11.90
C LYS A 406 -27.28 -71.10 11.53
N LEU A 407 -26.23 -70.44 11.99
CA LEU A 407 -24.85 -70.86 11.73
C LEU A 407 -24.48 -72.14 12.49
N GLN A 408 -24.91 -72.28 13.75
CA GLN A 408 -24.73 -73.50 14.53
C GLN A 408 -25.40 -74.71 13.85
N SER A 409 -26.62 -74.53 13.31
CA SER A 409 -27.29 -75.56 12.52
C SER A 409 -26.49 -75.93 11.26
N LYS A 410 -25.93 -74.96 10.54
CA LYS A 410 -25.07 -75.20 9.37
C LYS A 410 -23.78 -75.93 9.71
N ILE A 411 -23.14 -75.61 10.84
CA ILE A 411 -21.95 -76.34 11.31
C ILE A 411 -22.31 -77.78 11.65
N LYS A 412 -23.45 -78.02 12.30
CA LYS A 412 -23.94 -79.36 12.63
C LYS A 412 -24.15 -80.20 11.35
N LEU A 413 -24.79 -79.62 10.33
CA LEU A 413 -24.93 -80.22 9.00
C LEU A 413 -23.57 -80.54 8.37
N LEU A 414 -22.64 -79.57 8.30
CA LEU A 414 -21.31 -79.79 7.71
C LEU A 414 -20.48 -80.86 8.44
N LYS A 415 -20.61 -80.97 9.78
CA LYS A 415 -19.95 -82.03 10.55
C LYS A 415 -20.57 -83.40 10.27
N GLN A 416 -21.89 -83.43 10.06
CA GLN A 416 -22.63 -84.64 9.70
C GLN A 416 -22.29 -85.10 8.27
N ASP A 417 -22.27 -84.19 7.30
CA ASP A 417 -21.90 -84.46 5.90
C ASP A 417 -20.48 -85.06 5.80
N LEU A 418 -19.51 -84.46 6.50
CA LEU A 418 -18.13 -84.94 6.56
C LEU A 418 -18.03 -86.35 7.16
N SER A 419 -18.91 -86.70 8.12
CA SER A 419 -18.91 -88.02 8.75
C SER A 419 -19.53 -89.14 7.89
N GLN A 420 -20.32 -88.78 6.87
CA GLN A 420 -20.97 -89.73 5.96
C GLN A 420 -20.14 -90.03 4.69
N GLU A 421 -19.10 -89.26 4.41
CA GLU A 421 -18.21 -89.49 3.25
C GLU A 421 -17.32 -90.73 3.48
N GLN A 422 -17.42 -91.72 2.60
CA GLN A 422 -16.53 -92.89 2.61
C GLN A 422 -15.20 -92.54 1.94
N LYS A 423 -14.10 -92.62 2.70
CA LYS A 423 -12.70 -92.29 2.29
C LYS A 423 -12.51 -90.86 1.72
N PRO A 424 -12.74 -89.80 2.53
CA PRO A 424 -12.59 -88.42 2.08
C PRO A 424 -11.13 -88.03 1.81
N SER A 425 -10.88 -87.30 0.72
CA SER A 425 -9.53 -86.81 0.40
C SER A 425 -9.05 -85.76 1.41
N LYS A 426 -7.73 -85.66 1.64
CA LYS A 426 -7.13 -84.64 2.54
C LYS A 426 -7.53 -83.20 2.16
N LYS A 427 -7.79 -82.95 0.88
CA LYS A 427 -8.26 -81.64 0.38
C LYS A 427 -9.70 -81.35 0.80
N LEU A 428 -10.57 -82.36 0.79
CA LEU A 428 -11.97 -82.28 1.19
C LEU A 428 -12.12 -82.08 2.70
N ILE A 429 -11.40 -82.87 3.51
CA ILE A 429 -11.33 -82.70 4.97
C ILE A 429 -10.86 -81.28 5.32
N ASN A 430 -9.82 -80.79 4.66
CA ASN A 430 -9.31 -79.43 4.89
C ASN A 430 -10.33 -78.36 4.46
N TRP A 431 -11.13 -78.61 3.43
CA TRP A 431 -12.20 -77.70 3.02
C TRP A 431 -13.31 -77.62 4.08
N TYR A 432 -13.82 -78.76 4.55
CA TYR A 432 -14.84 -78.80 5.60
C TYR A 432 -14.32 -78.17 6.90
N ASN A 433 -13.12 -78.53 7.35
CA ASN A 433 -12.51 -77.94 8.55
C ASN A 433 -12.32 -76.43 8.43
N LYS A 434 -11.89 -75.92 7.27
CA LYS A 434 -11.80 -74.47 7.02
C LYS A 434 -13.17 -73.80 7.06
N LYS A 435 -14.20 -74.44 6.49
CA LYS A 435 -15.56 -73.88 6.40
C LYS A 435 -16.28 -73.89 7.75
N ILE A 436 -16.13 -74.96 8.52
CA ILE A 436 -16.58 -75.06 9.92
C ILE A 436 -15.88 -74.00 10.75
N LYS A 437 -14.54 -73.91 10.68
CA LYS A 437 -13.77 -72.90 11.40
C LYS A 437 -14.19 -71.47 11.04
N TYR A 438 -14.46 -71.20 9.76
CA TYR A 438 -14.98 -69.90 9.31
C TYR A 438 -16.34 -69.57 9.96
N PHE A 439 -17.26 -70.54 10.03
CA PHE A 439 -18.54 -70.34 10.70
C PHE A 439 -18.40 -70.22 12.22
N GLU A 440 -17.48 -70.95 12.85
CA GLU A 440 -17.17 -70.83 14.28
C GLU A 440 -16.60 -69.43 14.59
N GLU A 441 -15.67 -68.91 13.78
CA GLU A 441 -15.16 -67.54 13.88
C GLU A 441 -16.25 -66.48 13.66
N TRP A 442 -17.19 -66.74 12.74
CA TRP A 442 -18.30 -65.83 12.48
C TRP A 442 -19.32 -65.81 13.63
N ILE A 443 -19.57 -66.95 14.28
CA ILE A 443 -20.37 -67.02 15.51
C ILE A 443 -19.73 -66.17 16.60
N ILE A 444 -18.42 -66.32 16.84
CA ILE A 444 -17.69 -65.53 17.83
C ILE A 444 -17.79 -64.01 17.51
N GLU A 445 -17.67 -63.60 16.24
CA GLU A 445 -17.85 -62.18 15.85
C GLU A 445 -19.26 -61.66 16.15
N LEU A 446 -20.29 -62.49 15.98
CA LEU A 446 -21.68 -62.12 16.23
C LEU A 446 -22.02 -62.08 17.73
N GLU A 447 -21.52 -63.03 18.51
CA GLU A 447 -21.73 -63.12 19.96
C GLU A 447 -21.00 -62.02 20.74
N GLU A 448 -19.72 -61.76 20.41
CA GLU A 448 -18.96 -60.66 21.03
C GLU A 448 -19.41 -59.28 20.53
N GLY A 449 -20.04 -59.23 19.36
CA GLY A 449 -20.35 -58.00 18.63
C GLY A 449 -19.19 -57.52 17.77
N LYS A 450 -19.51 -57.17 16.50
CA LYS A 450 -18.55 -56.84 15.43
C LYS A 450 -17.43 -55.87 15.83
N ASP A 451 -17.73 -54.85 16.64
CA ASP A 451 -16.75 -53.85 17.04
C ASP A 451 -15.85 -54.32 18.20
N TYR A 452 -16.37 -55.11 19.16
CA TYR A 452 -15.59 -55.73 20.23
C TYR A 452 -14.67 -56.84 19.69
N TYR A 453 -15.17 -57.70 18.80
CA TYR A 453 -14.36 -58.73 18.14
C TYR A 453 -13.20 -58.12 17.35
N LYS A 454 -13.48 -57.06 16.57
CA LYS A 454 -12.43 -56.31 15.86
C LYS A 454 -11.45 -55.64 16.81
N LEU A 455 -11.90 -55.15 17.96
CA LEU A 455 -11.03 -54.55 18.97
C LEU A 455 -10.07 -55.61 19.53
N LYS A 456 -10.58 -56.80 19.89
CA LYS A 456 -9.78 -57.93 20.39
C LYS A 456 -8.68 -58.32 19.40
N LEU A 457 -9.01 -58.55 18.13
CA LEU A 457 -8.04 -58.87 17.08
C LEU A 457 -6.99 -57.77 16.87
N VAL A 458 -7.41 -56.50 16.92
CA VAL A 458 -6.49 -55.36 16.80
C VAL A 458 -5.54 -55.30 17.98
N VAL A 459 -6.02 -55.51 19.21
CA VAL A 459 -5.23 -55.54 20.44
C VAL A 459 -4.21 -56.68 20.41
N GLU A 460 -4.63 -57.87 20.02
CA GLU A 460 -3.76 -59.05 19.95
C GLU A 460 -2.66 -58.88 18.89
N LYS A 461 -3.02 -58.42 17.69
CA LYS A 461 -2.07 -58.13 16.61
C LYS A 461 -1.08 -57.04 17.00
N LEU A 462 -1.55 -56.01 17.71
CA LEU A 462 -0.71 -54.93 18.23
C LEU A 462 0.26 -55.46 19.28
N LYS A 463 -0.20 -56.29 20.23
CA LYS A 463 0.63 -56.93 21.26
C LYS A 463 1.71 -57.82 20.62
N ASN A 464 1.35 -58.63 19.64
CA ASN A 464 2.30 -59.48 18.93
C ASN A 464 3.39 -58.67 18.20
N LEU A 465 3.00 -57.64 17.43
CA LEU A 465 3.96 -56.77 16.75
C LEU A 465 4.87 -56.00 17.71
N GLN A 466 4.33 -55.57 18.86
CA GLN A 466 5.12 -54.92 19.91
C GLN A 466 6.12 -55.90 20.55
N ASN A 467 5.71 -57.14 20.81
CA ASN A 467 6.58 -58.18 21.35
C ASN A 467 7.70 -58.53 20.37
N ILE A 468 7.40 -58.73 19.08
CA ILE A 468 8.41 -58.99 18.04
C ILE A 468 9.44 -57.85 18.00
N LYS A 469 8.97 -56.59 17.98
CA LYS A 469 9.85 -55.42 17.98
C LYS A 469 10.71 -55.36 19.25
N LYS A 470 10.11 -55.58 20.42
CA LYS A 470 10.78 -55.56 21.73
C LYS A 470 11.83 -56.65 21.83
N ASN A 471 11.49 -57.89 21.46
CA ASN A 471 12.40 -59.02 21.50
C ASN A 471 13.61 -58.78 20.59
N LYS A 472 13.40 -58.25 19.37
CA LYS A 472 14.51 -57.96 18.47
C LYS A 472 15.40 -56.82 18.95
N ILE A 473 14.81 -55.80 19.57
CA ILE A 473 15.57 -54.72 20.21
C ILE A 473 16.38 -55.27 21.39
N ASN A 474 15.79 -56.12 22.22
CA ASN A 474 16.47 -56.74 23.36
C ASN A 474 17.63 -57.61 22.89
N GLU A 475 17.40 -58.51 21.94
CA GLU A 475 18.44 -59.36 21.33
C GLU A 475 19.63 -58.54 20.79
N LEU A 476 19.35 -57.47 20.03
CA LEU A 476 20.41 -56.59 19.52
C LEU A 476 21.09 -55.78 20.64
N THR A 477 20.35 -55.44 21.71
CA THR A 477 20.88 -54.72 22.87
C THR A 477 21.78 -55.62 23.70
N ASP A 478 21.44 -56.90 23.86
CA ASP A 478 22.26 -57.90 24.54
C ASP A 478 23.56 -58.13 23.77
N GLN A 479 23.48 -58.28 22.44
CA GLN A 479 24.66 -58.32 21.57
C GLN A 479 25.52 -57.06 21.69
N LEU A 480 24.89 -55.88 21.76
CA LEU A 480 25.58 -54.61 21.96
C LEU A 480 26.25 -54.55 23.34
N ASN A 481 25.60 -55.04 24.40
CA ASN A 481 26.14 -55.03 25.76
C ASN A 481 27.38 -55.93 25.91
N ILE A 482 27.35 -57.12 25.31
CA ILE A 482 28.52 -58.03 25.23
C ILE A 482 29.67 -57.37 24.48
N LEU A 483 29.36 -56.58 23.45
CA LEU A 483 30.37 -55.88 22.67
C LEU A 483 30.92 -54.64 23.41
N ILE A 484 30.05 -53.93 24.15
CA ILE A 484 30.42 -52.80 25.02
C ILE A 484 31.40 -53.25 26.09
N SER A 485 31.18 -54.40 26.75
CA SER A 485 32.11 -54.90 27.78
C SER A 485 33.51 -55.24 27.24
N LYS A 486 33.62 -55.54 25.94
CA LYS A 486 34.90 -55.76 25.24
C LYS A 486 35.57 -54.47 24.75
N ILE A 487 34.79 -53.41 24.52
CA ILE A 487 35.29 -52.11 24.02
C ILE A 487 35.68 -51.18 25.17
N TYR A 488 34.91 -51.20 26.24
CA TYR A 488 35.05 -50.34 27.41
C TYR A 488 35.57 -51.18 28.57
N ILE A 489 36.89 -51.26 28.70
CA ILE A 489 37.55 -52.11 29.69
C ILE A 489 37.80 -51.28 30.95
N PRO A 490 37.21 -51.64 32.11
CA PRO A 490 37.52 -50.97 33.36
C PRO A 490 38.94 -51.32 33.80
N VAL A 491 39.76 -50.30 34.00
CA VAL A 491 41.14 -50.43 34.44
C VAL A 491 41.32 -49.62 35.72
N LEU A 492 41.83 -50.24 36.78
CA LEU A 492 42.14 -49.56 38.03
C LEU A 492 43.17 -48.46 37.78
N ILE A 493 42.97 -47.26 38.32
CA ILE A 493 43.89 -46.14 38.03
C ILE A 493 45.31 -46.38 38.55
N THR A 494 45.44 -47.18 39.60
CA THR A 494 46.72 -47.57 40.18
C THR A 494 47.34 -48.78 39.50
N LYS A 495 46.69 -49.42 38.50
CA LYS A 495 47.14 -50.68 37.89
C LYS A 495 48.63 -50.68 37.53
N ASP A 496 49.11 -49.62 36.87
CA ASP A 496 50.51 -49.56 36.40
C ASP A 496 51.51 -49.38 37.56
N ILE A 497 51.07 -48.86 38.71
CA ILE A 497 51.87 -48.71 39.94
C ILE A 497 51.73 -49.95 40.83
N ASP A 498 50.53 -50.52 40.94
CA ASP A 498 50.28 -51.77 41.65
C ASP A 498 51.10 -52.91 41.05
N LEU A 499 51.24 -52.97 39.72
CA LEU A 499 52.12 -53.91 39.04
C LEU A 499 53.60 -53.69 39.38
N LYS A 500 54.05 -52.44 39.51
CA LYS A 500 55.43 -52.11 39.91
C LYS A 500 55.68 -52.41 41.39
N ILE A 501 54.70 -52.18 42.25
CA ILE A 501 54.74 -52.54 43.68
C ILE A 501 54.87 -54.07 43.82
N GLN A 502 54.11 -54.84 43.04
CA GLN A 502 54.17 -56.31 43.05
C GLN A 502 55.52 -56.88 42.57
N SER A 503 56.23 -56.19 41.68
CA SER A 503 57.51 -56.66 41.13
C SER A 503 58.75 -56.16 41.88
N THR A 504 58.60 -55.33 42.91
CA THR A 504 59.73 -54.68 43.62
C THR A 504 60.00 -55.38 44.95
N THR A 505 61.27 -55.73 45.21
CA THR A 505 61.71 -56.36 46.46
C THR A 505 62.45 -55.41 47.42
N ASP A 506 62.81 -54.21 46.95
CA ASP A 506 63.44 -53.15 47.76
C ASP A 506 62.42 -52.36 48.60
N LEU A 507 62.69 -52.24 49.90
CA LEU A 507 61.82 -51.65 50.91
C LEU A 507 61.67 -50.13 50.76
N GLU A 508 62.74 -49.44 50.35
CA GLU A 508 62.73 -47.98 50.16
C GLU A 508 61.97 -47.60 48.89
N ALA A 509 62.23 -48.30 47.78
CA ALA A 509 61.45 -48.18 46.55
C ALA A 509 59.95 -48.50 46.74
N LEU A 510 59.63 -49.51 47.56
CA LEU A 510 58.24 -49.89 47.87
C LEU A 510 57.48 -48.76 48.59
N ASN A 511 58.12 -48.11 49.58
CA ASN A 511 57.54 -46.97 50.30
C ASN A 511 57.30 -45.77 49.38
N ASN A 512 58.26 -45.46 48.50
CA ASN A 512 58.11 -44.39 47.51
C ASN A 512 56.98 -44.69 46.50
N LEU A 513 56.87 -45.93 46.02
CA LEU A 513 55.78 -46.36 45.13
C LEU A 513 54.41 -46.32 45.81
N ASN A 514 54.31 -46.70 47.09
CA ASN A 514 53.08 -46.59 47.88
C ASN A 514 52.66 -45.14 48.11
N GLN A 515 53.61 -44.22 48.37
CA GLN A 515 53.33 -42.79 48.43
C GLN A 515 52.84 -42.25 47.08
N LYS A 516 53.50 -42.60 45.97
CA LYS A 516 53.06 -42.21 44.61
C LYS A 516 51.66 -42.75 44.28
N ARG A 517 51.37 -43.99 44.68
CA ARG A 517 50.04 -44.60 44.55
C ARG A 517 48.98 -43.79 45.28
N GLN A 518 49.25 -43.39 46.52
CA GLN A 518 48.34 -42.59 47.32
C GLN A 518 48.11 -41.19 46.73
N VAL A 519 49.17 -40.51 46.28
CA VAL A 519 49.07 -39.21 45.58
C VAL A 519 48.18 -39.29 44.34
N ILE A 520 48.26 -40.37 43.56
CA ILE A 520 47.42 -40.59 42.37
C ILE A 520 45.96 -40.83 42.75
N ILE A 521 45.70 -41.61 43.81
CA ILE A 521 44.36 -41.82 44.35
C ILE A 521 43.77 -40.49 44.84
N ASP A 522 44.52 -39.68 45.58
CA ASP A 522 44.04 -38.42 46.14
C ASP A 522 43.76 -37.39 45.05
N LYS A 523 44.67 -37.26 44.07
CA LYS A 523 44.45 -36.40 42.89
C LYS A 523 43.24 -36.83 42.08
N PHE A 524 43.03 -38.14 41.89
CA PHE A 524 41.86 -38.68 41.20
C PHE A 524 40.56 -38.40 41.95
N THR A 525 40.53 -38.70 43.25
CA THR A 525 39.38 -38.45 44.13
C THR A 525 39.00 -36.97 44.12
N LYS A 526 39.98 -36.07 44.19
CA LYS A 526 39.77 -34.61 44.11
C LYS A 526 39.16 -34.16 42.77
N ILE A 527 39.65 -34.68 41.64
CA ILE A 527 39.13 -34.29 40.32
C ILE A 527 37.70 -34.78 40.11
N TYR A 528 37.39 -36.01 40.50
CA TYR A 528 36.07 -36.60 40.26
C TYR A 528 35.02 -36.12 41.27
N SER A 529 35.38 -35.87 42.54
CA SER A 529 34.50 -35.18 43.50
C SER A 529 34.11 -33.78 43.00
N GLN A 530 35.08 -32.98 42.54
CA GLN A 530 34.79 -31.67 41.94
C GLN A 530 33.85 -31.74 40.72
N LYS A 531 33.94 -32.80 39.90
CA LYS A 531 33.03 -33.01 38.75
C LYS A 531 31.63 -33.42 39.20
N ILE A 532 31.52 -34.25 40.23
CA ILE A 532 30.24 -34.62 40.86
C ILE A 532 29.57 -33.37 41.41
N ASP A 533 30.29 -32.58 42.22
CA ASP A 533 29.77 -31.34 42.82
C ASP A 533 29.28 -30.36 41.75
N LYS A 534 30.06 -30.12 40.70
CA LYS A 534 29.65 -29.28 39.57
C LYS A 534 28.35 -29.78 38.91
N THR A 535 28.21 -31.09 38.73
CA THR A 535 27.03 -31.71 38.13
C THR A 535 25.80 -31.59 39.04
N THR A 536 25.98 -31.84 40.35
CA THR A 536 24.95 -31.67 41.39
C THR A 536 24.45 -30.24 41.45
N ILE A 537 25.36 -29.25 41.48
CA ILE A 537 25.01 -27.82 41.49
C ILE A 537 24.21 -27.45 40.24
N LEU A 538 24.54 -28.02 39.08
CA LEU A 538 23.84 -27.73 37.83
C LEU A 538 22.40 -28.30 37.83
N ILE A 539 22.21 -29.50 38.40
CA ILE A 539 20.88 -30.09 38.63
C ILE A 539 20.07 -29.23 39.60
N GLN A 540 20.66 -28.82 40.74
CA GLN A 540 20.01 -27.95 41.72
C GLN A 540 19.60 -26.61 41.11
N LYS A 541 20.47 -25.95 40.33
CA LYS A 541 20.15 -24.69 39.62
C LYS A 541 18.97 -24.85 38.67
N ILE A 542 18.88 -25.98 37.94
CA ILE A 542 17.76 -26.25 37.04
C ILE A 542 16.47 -26.47 37.82
N ASN A 543 16.50 -27.22 38.93
CA ASN A 543 15.35 -27.45 39.80
C ASN A 543 14.86 -26.13 40.43
N GLN A 544 15.75 -25.35 41.04
CA GLN A 544 15.43 -24.03 41.59
C GLN A 544 14.82 -23.08 40.54
N LYS A 545 15.34 -23.08 39.31
CA LYS A 545 14.76 -22.28 38.22
C LYS A 545 13.37 -22.77 37.82
N THR A 546 13.16 -24.09 37.86
CA THR A 546 11.87 -24.72 37.58
C THR A 546 10.84 -24.36 38.66
N ASP A 547 11.23 -24.38 39.93
CA ASP A 547 10.36 -24.02 41.06
C ASP A 547 10.03 -22.52 41.04
N LYS A 548 11.00 -21.64 40.81
CA LYS A 548 10.76 -20.20 40.61
C LYS A 548 9.77 -19.94 39.46
N LEU A 549 9.91 -20.66 38.35
CA LEU A 549 8.99 -20.55 37.21
C LEU A 549 7.60 -21.12 37.52
N LYS A 550 7.53 -22.23 38.27
CA LYS A 550 6.28 -22.86 38.71
C LYS A 550 5.50 -21.90 39.61
N ASN A 551 6.14 -21.33 40.63
CA ASN A 551 5.51 -20.35 41.52
C ASN A 551 5.04 -19.09 40.75
N LYS A 552 5.82 -18.61 39.78
CA LYS A 552 5.46 -17.43 38.97
C LYS A 552 4.28 -17.66 38.02
N LEU A 553 4.13 -18.86 37.44
CA LEU A 553 3.13 -19.17 36.41
C LEU A 553 1.91 -19.94 36.93
N LEU A 554 2.04 -20.59 38.09
CA LEU A 554 1.04 -21.39 38.80
C LEU A 554 1.10 -21.03 40.30
N PRO A 555 0.66 -19.82 40.70
CA PRO A 555 0.58 -19.45 42.11
C PRO A 555 -0.34 -20.42 42.86
N SER A 556 0.01 -20.73 44.11
CA SER A 556 -0.78 -21.61 44.98
C SER A 556 -2.15 -20.98 45.25
N GLN A 557 -3.21 -21.79 45.27
CA GLN A 557 -4.59 -21.34 45.47
C GLN A 557 -4.86 -20.67 46.83
N ASN A 558 -3.88 -20.64 47.73
CA ASN A 558 -3.99 -20.09 49.09
C ASN A 558 -3.52 -18.64 49.24
N GLU A 559 -2.96 -18.02 48.21
CA GLU A 559 -2.90 -16.55 48.21
C GLU A 559 -4.30 -16.07 47.84
N ASN A 560 -5.03 -15.58 48.86
CA ASN A 560 -6.20 -14.73 48.67
C ASN A 560 -5.79 -13.56 47.76
N VAL A 561 -5.87 -13.77 46.45
CA VAL A 561 -5.80 -12.69 45.47
C VAL A 561 -7.00 -11.83 45.82
N SER A 562 -6.75 -10.72 46.51
CA SER A 562 -7.79 -9.80 46.89
C SER A 562 -8.58 -9.48 45.62
N HIS A 563 -9.85 -9.89 45.59
CA HIS A 563 -10.73 -9.58 44.48
C HIS A 563 -10.98 -8.06 44.36
N PHE A 564 -10.44 -7.27 45.31
CA PHE A 564 -10.29 -5.82 45.37
C PHE A 564 -9.18 -5.24 44.47
N ARG A 565 -8.77 -5.96 43.43
CA ARG A 565 -8.06 -5.33 42.33
C ARG A 565 -9.04 -4.41 41.58
N SER A 566 -9.03 -3.14 42.01
CA SER A 566 -9.74 -1.96 41.50
C SER A 566 -10.03 -2.05 40.01
N PHE A 567 -11.17 -1.49 39.56
CA PHE A 567 -11.55 -1.29 38.15
C PHE A 567 -10.33 -0.94 37.28
N PHE A 568 -9.44 -0.09 37.81
CA PHE A 568 -8.18 0.31 37.19
C PHE A 568 -7.28 -0.87 36.81
N SER A 569 -7.05 -1.85 37.69
CA SER A 569 -6.17 -3.00 37.39
C SER A 569 -6.70 -3.93 36.30
N ARG A 570 -8.02 -3.99 36.11
CA ARG A 570 -8.67 -4.81 35.06
C ARG A 570 -8.74 -4.05 33.74
N SER A 571 -8.90 -2.73 33.82
CA SER A 571 -9.10 -1.86 32.67
C SER A 571 -7.85 -1.11 32.22
N TRP A 572 -6.76 -1.08 32.99
CA TRP A 572 -5.57 -0.24 32.71
C TRP A 572 -4.99 -0.45 31.32
N LYS A 573 -4.97 -1.69 30.80
CA LYS A 573 -4.53 -1.95 29.42
C LYS A 573 -5.47 -1.33 28.39
N ALA A 574 -6.77 -1.39 28.62
CA ALA A 574 -7.77 -0.78 27.75
C ALA A 574 -7.71 0.75 27.87
N ILE A 575 -7.60 1.29 29.09
CA ILE A 575 -7.43 2.73 29.36
C ILE A 575 -6.17 3.25 28.69
N LEU A 576 -5.03 2.56 28.81
CA LEU A 576 -3.77 2.93 28.18
C LEU A 576 -3.89 2.94 26.65
N ILE A 577 -4.50 1.89 26.06
CA ILE A 577 -4.73 1.83 24.61
C ILE A 577 -5.68 2.95 24.17
N SER A 578 -6.75 3.20 24.93
CA SER A 578 -7.67 4.30 24.66
C SER A 578 -6.99 5.67 24.81
N PHE A 579 -6.12 5.86 25.79
CA PHE A 579 -5.37 7.11 25.98
C PHE A 579 -4.36 7.33 24.87
N ILE A 580 -3.63 6.29 24.45
CA ILE A 580 -2.76 6.34 23.26
C ILE A 580 -3.58 6.64 22.02
N GLY A 581 -4.73 6.00 21.85
CA GLY A 581 -5.63 6.22 20.72
C GLY A 581 -6.21 7.64 20.68
N ILE A 582 -6.67 8.16 21.82
CA ILE A 582 -7.15 9.54 21.97
C ILE A 582 -6.00 10.51 21.74
N GLY A 583 -4.83 10.31 22.34
CA GLY A 583 -3.66 11.16 22.13
C GLY A 583 -3.21 11.19 20.67
N ALA A 584 -3.19 10.04 19.99
CA ALA A 584 -2.89 9.94 18.56
C ALA A 584 -3.96 10.64 17.71
N PHE A 585 -5.25 10.46 18.03
CA PHE A 585 -6.34 11.12 17.33
C PHE A 585 -6.33 12.64 17.57
N SER A 586 -6.15 13.10 18.80
CA SER A 586 -6.00 14.51 19.14
C SER A 586 -4.78 15.13 18.46
N GLY A 587 -3.65 14.41 18.43
CA GLY A 587 -2.46 14.82 17.69
C GLY A 587 -2.71 14.92 16.19
N LEU A 588 -3.43 13.95 15.61
CA LEU A 588 -3.85 13.96 14.21
C LEU A 588 -4.83 15.11 13.91
N THR A 589 -5.78 15.37 14.81
CA THR A 589 -6.76 16.46 14.69
C THR A 589 -6.05 17.80 14.78
N ALA A 590 -5.14 17.97 15.74
CA ALA A 590 -4.30 19.16 15.87
C ALA A 590 -3.42 19.33 14.63
N ALA A 591 -2.79 18.27 14.12
CA ALA A 591 -2.02 18.32 12.90
C ALA A 591 -2.89 18.70 11.69
N TYR A 592 -4.10 18.16 11.58
CA TYR A 592 -5.04 18.52 10.51
C TYR A 592 -5.46 19.98 10.60
N VAL A 593 -5.83 20.48 11.79
CA VAL A 593 -6.23 21.87 12.01
C VAL A 593 -5.05 22.83 11.75
N LEU A 594 -3.89 22.56 12.32
CA LEU A 594 -2.69 23.38 12.16
C LEU A 594 -2.19 23.45 10.72
N ASN A 595 -2.46 22.41 9.90
CA ASN A 595 -2.10 22.39 8.49
C ASN A 595 -3.23 22.87 7.57
N ASN A 596 -4.43 23.19 8.08
CA ASN A 596 -5.57 23.70 7.29
C ASN A 596 -5.98 25.14 7.62
N ILE A 597 -5.24 25.83 8.50
CA ILE A 597 -5.35 27.28 8.66
C ILE A 597 -4.37 27.90 7.67
N TYR A 598 -4.89 28.72 6.75
CA TYR A 598 -4.11 29.34 5.69
C TYR A 598 -4.28 30.85 5.72
N ASP A 599 -3.19 31.53 5.41
CA ASP A 599 -3.14 32.98 5.29
C ASP A 599 -3.22 33.40 3.82
N LEU A 600 -2.88 32.52 2.89
CA LEU A 600 -2.95 32.80 1.45
C LEU A 600 -3.39 31.55 0.69
N VAL A 601 -4.41 31.67 -0.17
CA VAL A 601 -4.90 30.60 -1.04
C VAL A 601 -4.54 30.93 -2.49
N VAL A 602 -3.68 30.12 -3.09
CA VAL A 602 -3.15 30.33 -4.44
C VAL A 602 -3.62 29.21 -5.35
N ALA A 603 -4.19 29.55 -6.51
CA ALA A 603 -4.41 28.61 -7.61
C ALA A 603 -3.39 28.85 -8.72
N ASN A 604 -2.68 27.80 -9.13
CA ASN A 604 -1.80 27.84 -10.28
C ASN A 604 -1.92 26.55 -11.12
N TRP A 605 -1.39 26.58 -12.33
CA TRP A 605 -1.17 25.41 -13.15
C TRP A 605 -0.26 24.37 -12.45
N GLY A 606 -0.46 23.10 -12.76
CA GLY A 606 0.41 22.02 -12.28
C GLY A 606 1.84 22.17 -12.77
N GLU A 607 2.83 22.02 -11.88
CA GLU A 607 4.28 22.13 -12.18
C GLU A 607 4.71 23.48 -12.77
N TYR A 608 4.02 24.56 -12.42
CA TYR A 608 4.27 25.92 -12.94
C TYR A 608 4.99 26.84 -11.94
N ILE A 609 5.60 26.26 -10.91
CA ILE A 609 6.50 26.88 -9.94
C ILE A 609 7.42 25.80 -9.37
N ASP A 610 8.64 26.15 -8.97
CA ASP A 610 9.44 25.26 -8.11
C ASP A 610 8.75 25.12 -6.73
N PRO A 611 8.38 23.91 -6.28
CA PRO A 611 7.76 23.68 -4.98
C PRO A 611 8.59 24.16 -3.78
N SER A 612 9.92 24.27 -3.91
CA SER A 612 10.82 24.76 -2.86
C SER A 612 10.51 26.21 -2.48
N LEU A 613 10.15 27.04 -3.46
CA LEU A 613 9.86 28.47 -3.32
C LEU A 613 8.65 28.74 -2.44
N ILE A 614 7.67 27.83 -2.40
CA ILE A 614 6.52 27.95 -1.49
C ILE A 614 7.00 27.90 -0.04
N GLY A 615 7.91 26.98 0.28
CA GLY A 615 8.49 26.84 1.61
C GLY A 615 9.41 28.01 1.98
N GLU A 616 10.15 28.54 1.01
CA GLU A 616 10.99 29.73 1.19
C GLU A 616 10.13 30.97 1.50
N PHE A 617 9.06 31.21 0.75
CA PHE A 617 8.13 32.30 1.02
C PHE A 617 7.47 32.15 2.38
N GLU A 618 6.95 30.97 2.73
CA GLU A 618 6.33 30.74 4.04
C GLU A 618 7.28 31.11 5.18
N GLN A 619 8.58 30.79 5.06
CA GLN A 619 9.60 31.16 6.04
C GLN A 619 9.87 32.67 6.07
N GLN A 620 10.07 33.28 4.90
CA GLN A 620 10.35 34.70 4.77
C GLN A 620 9.19 35.56 5.28
N ALA A 621 7.97 35.27 4.83
CA ALA A 621 6.75 35.95 5.27
C ALA A 621 6.51 35.71 6.76
N SER A 622 6.74 34.50 7.28
CA SER A 622 6.59 34.24 8.72
C SER A 622 7.53 35.08 9.57
N LYS A 623 8.79 35.23 9.12
CA LYS A 623 9.79 36.06 9.79
C LYS A 623 9.43 37.54 9.73
N LYS A 624 8.96 38.02 8.57
CA LYS A 624 8.55 39.41 8.35
C LYS A 624 7.37 39.82 9.23
N HIS A 625 6.34 38.98 9.30
CA HIS A 625 5.10 39.27 10.05
C HIS A 625 5.14 38.82 11.51
N ASN A 626 6.26 38.26 11.99
CA ASN A 626 6.43 37.69 13.34
C ASN A 626 5.28 36.75 13.76
N ARG A 627 4.72 36.02 12.79
CA ARG A 627 3.62 35.05 12.95
C ARG A 627 3.79 33.96 11.90
N ARG A 628 3.30 32.75 12.16
CA ARG A 628 3.38 31.66 11.17
C ARG A 628 2.46 31.96 9.99
N ILE A 629 3.03 32.07 8.79
CA ILE A 629 2.34 32.23 7.51
C ILE A 629 2.29 30.88 6.79
N ARG A 630 1.12 30.49 6.28
CA ARG A 630 0.95 29.28 5.47
C ARG A 630 0.19 29.54 4.17
N ILE A 631 0.65 28.93 3.09
CA ILE A 631 0.02 28.99 1.77
C ILE A 631 -0.76 27.70 1.50
N ASN A 632 -2.03 27.83 1.11
CA ASN A 632 -2.79 26.77 0.46
C ASN A 632 -2.55 26.84 -1.05
N TYR A 633 -1.52 26.16 -1.52
CA TYR A 633 -1.20 26.10 -2.94
C TYR A 633 -2.01 24.99 -3.62
N GLN A 634 -2.90 25.37 -4.54
CA GLN A 634 -3.77 24.46 -5.28
C GLN A 634 -3.39 24.43 -6.75
N ILE A 635 -3.35 23.22 -7.30
CA ILE A 635 -3.06 23.00 -8.71
C ILE A 635 -4.34 22.72 -9.52
N TYR A 636 -4.32 23.11 -10.79
CA TYR A 636 -5.29 22.72 -11.80
C TYR A 636 -4.59 22.45 -13.13
N ASN A 637 -5.28 21.71 -14.01
CA ASN A 637 -4.73 21.28 -15.30
C ASN A 637 -5.47 21.89 -16.50
N SER A 638 -6.56 22.64 -16.25
CA SER A 638 -7.26 23.40 -17.28
C SER A 638 -7.95 24.63 -16.68
N ASN A 639 -8.14 25.66 -17.50
CA ASN A 639 -8.87 26.87 -17.12
C ASN A 639 -10.30 26.57 -16.65
N GLU A 640 -10.97 25.58 -17.24
CA GLU A 640 -12.32 25.15 -16.89
C GLU A 640 -12.37 24.52 -15.49
N ILE A 641 -11.34 23.76 -15.11
CA ILE A 641 -11.21 23.21 -13.76
C ILE A 641 -11.06 24.35 -12.75
N LEU A 642 -10.20 25.34 -13.02
CA LEU A 642 -10.05 26.53 -12.18
C LEU A 642 -11.40 27.24 -12.02
N TYR A 643 -12.07 27.51 -13.14
CA TYR A 643 -13.36 28.20 -13.15
C TYR A 643 -14.43 27.46 -12.35
N ASN A 644 -14.56 26.15 -12.51
CA ASN A 644 -15.52 25.34 -11.74
C ASN A 644 -15.19 25.33 -10.23
N LYS A 645 -13.90 25.35 -9.87
CA LYS A 645 -13.46 25.37 -8.46
C LYS A 645 -13.81 26.68 -7.76
N LEU A 646 -13.95 27.81 -8.45
CA LEU A 646 -14.38 29.09 -7.86
C LEU A 646 -15.72 29.00 -7.12
N HIS A 647 -16.61 28.08 -7.51
CA HIS A 647 -17.87 27.87 -6.78
C HIS A 647 -17.68 27.21 -5.40
N THR A 648 -16.49 26.69 -5.13
CA THR A 648 -16.18 25.87 -3.94
C THR A 648 -15.02 26.44 -3.12
N VAL A 649 -14.22 27.30 -3.73
CA VAL A 649 -12.96 27.81 -3.18
C VAL A 649 -12.91 29.32 -3.32
N ASP A 650 -12.65 29.98 -2.18
CA ASP A 650 -12.33 31.40 -2.15
C ASP A 650 -10.80 31.53 -2.30
N TYR A 651 -10.34 31.84 -3.51
CA TYR A 651 -8.91 32.08 -3.79
C TYR A 651 -8.52 33.50 -3.39
N ASP A 652 -7.25 33.70 -3.01
CA ASP A 652 -6.67 35.05 -2.93
C ASP A 652 -6.00 35.41 -4.25
N ILE A 653 -5.20 34.47 -4.79
CA ILE A 653 -4.46 34.60 -6.05
C ILE A 653 -4.83 33.45 -6.97
N MET A 654 -4.97 33.76 -8.26
CA MET A 654 -5.09 32.76 -9.32
C MET A 654 -4.12 33.10 -10.46
N ILE A 655 -3.67 32.11 -11.22
CA ILE A 655 -2.76 32.30 -12.37
C ILE A 655 -3.41 31.81 -13.68
N PRO A 656 -4.59 32.33 -14.08
CA PRO A 656 -5.27 31.94 -15.31
C PRO A 656 -4.56 32.41 -16.59
N SER A 657 -4.89 31.77 -17.71
CA SER A 657 -4.52 32.32 -19.02
C SER A 657 -5.30 33.60 -19.33
N ASP A 658 -4.78 34.43 -20.23
CA ASP A 658 -5.39 35.68 -20.73
C ASP A 658 -6.88 35.55 -21.11
N TYR A 659 -7.28 34.47 -21.77
CA TYR A 659 -8.68 34.13 -22.06
C TYR A 659 -9.54 34.09 -20.79
N MET A 660 -9.05 33.38 -19.78
CA MET A 660 -9.77 33.19 -18.53
C MET A 660 -9.74 34.46 -17.68
N VAL A 661 -8.69 35.29 -17.76
CA VAL A 661 -8.69 36.65 -17.19
C VAL A 661 -9.85 37.47 -17.75
N GLN A 662 -10.03 37.52 -19.08
CA GLN A 662 -11.11 38.29 -19.72
C GLN A 662 -12.48 37.85 -19.20
N ARG A 663 -12.71 36.54 -19.15
CA ARG A 663 -13.96 35.96 -18.64
C ARG A 663 -14.19 36.27 -17.16
N LEU A 664 -13.19 36.07 -16.31
CA LEU A 664 -13.33 36.32 -14.87
C LEU A 664 -13.54 37.82 -14.58
N ALA A 665 -12.89 38.69 -15.34
CA ALA A 665 -13.08 40.14 -15.19
C ALA A 665 -14.45 40.61 -15.70
N SER A 666 -14.95 40.05 -16.81
CA SER A 666 -16.28 40.37 -17.35
C SER A 666 -17.40 39.89 -16.42
N GLU A 667 -17.23 38.73 -15.78
CA GLU A 667 -18.16 38.16 -14.80
C GLU A 667 -17.96 38.70 -13.36
N ASN A 668 -17.10 39.73 -13.18
CA ASN A 668 -16.85 40.40 -11.90
C ASN A 668 -16.33 39.47 -10.79
N TYR A 669 -15.36 38.61 -11.09
CA TYR A 669 -14.64 37.78 -10.13
C TYR A 669 -13.26 38.35 -9.74
N LEU A 670 -12.75 39.36 -10.45
CA LEU A 670 -11.41 39.92 -10.22
C LEU A 670 -11.49 41.35 -9.68
N GLN A 671 -10.53 41.72 -8.83
CA GLN A 671 -10.30 43.11 -8.42
C GLN A 671 -9.24 43.79 -9.29
N LYS A 672 -9.29 45.11 -9.38
CA LYS A 672 -8.26 45.88 -10.09
C LYS A 672 -6.92 45.82 -9.36
N ILE A 673 -5.83 45.73 -10.11
CA ILE A 673 -4.47 45.65 -9.57
C ILE A 673 -3.97 47.05 -9.18
N ASP A 674 -3.51 47.19 -7.94
CA ASP A 674 -2.77 48.35 -7.48
C ASP A 674 -1.28 48.16 -7.77
N TYR A 675 -0.82 48.72 -8.88
CA TYR A 675 0.57 48.57 -9.30
C TYR A 675 1.56 49.21 -8.31
N SER A 676 1.15 50.16 -7.47
CA SER A 676 2.06 50.85 -6.54
C SER A 676 2.67 49.91 -5.50
N LYS A 677 1.98 48.80 -5.19
CA LYS A 677 2.41 47.76 -4.25
C LYS A 677 3.37 46.74 -4.86
N LEU A 678 3.64 46.84 -6.17
CA LEU A 678 4.48 45.87 -6.89
C LEU A 678 5.89 46.38 -7.13
N ASN A 679 6.85 45.45 -7.09
CA ASN A 679 8.27 45.66 -7.38
C ASN A 679 8.56 45.65 -8.89
N ILE A 680 7.60 46.07 -9.72
CA ILE A 680 7.71 46.03 -11.18
C ILE A 680 7.33 47.37 -11.80
N TRP A 681 7.83 47.64 -13.00
CA TRP A 681 7.44 48.80 -13.81
C TRP A 681 7.38 48.43 -15.29
N GLY A 682 6.69 49.24 -16.09
CA GLY A 682 6.53 48.99 -17.52
C GLY A 682 5.97 50.18 -18.28
N GLU A 683 6.06 50.12 -19.61
CA GLU A 683 5.63 51.14 -20.55
C GLU A 683 4.73 50.53 -21.63
N PHE A 684 3.60 51.16 -21.95
CA PHE A 684 2.71 50.77 -23.05
C PHE A 684 1.86 51.97 -23.48
N ASN A 685 1.49 52.10 -24.77
CA ASN A 685 0.63 53.20 -25.28
C ASN A 685 1.04 54.62 -24.81
N SER A 686 2.34 54.90 -24.64
CA SER A 686 2.87 56.15 -24.07
C SER A 686 2.47 56.45 -22.61
N GLN A 687 1.84 55.49 -21.93
CA GLN A 687 1.57 55.47 -20.50
C GLN A 687 2.63 54.63 -19.80
N ASN A 688 3.04 55.06 -18.61
CA ASN A 688 3.99 54.32 -17.78
C ASN A 688 3.37 54.09 -16.40
N PHE A 689 3.58 52.91 -15.84
CA PHE A 689 3.28 52.67 -14.43
C PHE A 689 4.56 52.47 -13.65
N ASN A 690 4.56 52.96 -12.41
CA ASN A 690 5.66 52.84 -11.46
C ASN A 690 7.02 53.45 -11.88
N LYS A 691 7.06 54.32 -12.90
CA LYS A 691 8.29 54.95 -13.42
C LYS A 691 8.90 56.03 -12.50
N ASN A 692 8.09 56.78 -11.77
CA ASN A 692 8.51 58.02 -11.07
C ASN A 692 9.18 57.85 -9.69
N HIS A 693 9.70 56.68 -9.34
CA HIS A 693 10.41 56.47 -8.07
C HIS A 693 11.95 56.40 -8.20
N GLU A 694 12.50 56.81 -9.34
CA GLU A 694 13.95 56.86 -9.61
C GLU A 694 14.75 57.80 -8.66
N ASN A 695 14.11 58.70 -7.90
CA ASN A 695 14.79 59.70 -7.07
C ASN A 695 14.95 59.36 -5.58
N ASN A 696 14.50 58.20 -5.11
CA ASN A 696 14.82 57.70 -3.77
C ASN A 696 15.56 56.36 -3.91
N ASN A 697 16.58 56.15 -3.08
CA ASN A 697 17.52 55.01 -3.09
C ASN A 697 16.93 53.58 -2.97
N ASP A 698 15.66 53.33 -3.30
CA ASP A 698 15.05 52.01 -3.40
C ASP A 698 15.35 51.39 -4.77
N TYR A 699 16.62 51.01 -4.96
CA TYR A 699 17.06 50.13 -6.04
C TYR A 699 16.34 48.76 -5.93
N LYS A 700 15.38 48.45 -6.81
CA LYS A 700 15.02 47.07 -7.26
C LYS A 700 13.79 46.87 -8.16
N LYS A 701 13.12 47.90 -8.72
CA LYS A 701 11.93 47.62 -9.57
C LYS A 701 12.32 46.94 -10.90
N LEU A 702 11.76 45.76 -11.15
CA LEU A 702 12.01 44.93 -12.33
C LEU A 702 11.17 45.40 -13.53
N LYS A 703 11.77 45.44 -14.72
CA LYS A 703 11.09 45.94 -15.93
C LYS A 703 10.35 44.82 -16.65
N VAL A 704 9.04 44.99 -16.81
CA VAL A 704 8.17 44.09 -17.60
C VAL A 704 8.30 44.43 -19.08
N ASN A 705 8.30 43.40 -19.91
CA ASN A 705 8.44 43.51 -21.34
C ASN A 705 7.38 44.42 -22.00
N LYS A 706 7.85 45.41 -22.77
CA LYS A 706 6.99 46.40 -23.44
C LYS A 706 6.05 45.76 -24.47
N SER A 707 6.56 44.86 -25.31
CA SER A 707 5.76 44.24 -26.38
C SER A 707 4.61 43.41 -25.81
N LEU A 708 4.86 42.68 -24.72
CA LEU A 708 3.82 41.95 -23.99
C LEU A 708 2.75 42.89 -23.43
N LEU A 709 3.16 43.98 -22.76
CA LEU A 709 2.22 44.96 -22.21
C LEU A 709 1.36 45.62 -23.30
N GLU A 710 1.93 45.92 -24.47
CA GLU A 710 1.16 46.44 -25.61
C GLU A 710 0.11 45.45 -26.14
N LEU A 711 0.42 44.16 -26.17
CA LEU A 711 -0.55 43.12 -26.56
C LEU A 711 -1.65 42.96 -25.51
N MET A 712 -1.30 42.95 -24.22
CA MET A 712 -2.27 42.91 -23.11
C MET A 712 -3.16 44.16 -23.10
N ALA A 713 -2.63 45.34 -23.42
CA ALA A 713 -3.38 46.59 -23.53
C ALA A 713 -4.44 46.54 -24.65
N LYS A 714 -4.20 45.76 -25.72
CA LYS A 714 -5.13 45.61 -26.85
C LYS A 714 -6.25 44.61 -26.60
N SER A 715 -6.20 43.81 -25.53
CA SER A 715 -7.21 42.79 -25.19
C SER A 715 -8.31 43.37 -24.27
N PRO A 716 -9.49 43.77 -24.80
CA PRO A 716 -10.51 44.49 -24.05
C PRO A 716 -11.28 43.59 -23.08
N ILE A 717 -11.86 44.20 -22.04
CA ILE A 717 -12.85 43.54 -21.18
C ILE A 717 -14.23 44.16 -21.46
N ASN A 718 -15.15 43.34 -21.96
CA ASN A 718 -16.54 43.75 -22.15
C ASN A 718 -17.35 43.42 -20.88
N ARG A 719 -17.72 44.44 -20.09
CA ARG A 719 -18.69 44.30 -18.99
C ARG A 719 -20.08 44.69 -19.47
N GLU A 720 -21.08 43.86 -19.17
CA GLU A 720 -22.49 44.18 -19.46
C GLU A 720 -23.07 45.23 -18.49
N ASP A 721 -22.48 45.37 -17.29
CA ASP A 721 -22.93 46.28 -16.24
C ASP A 721 -21.92 47.41 -15.96
N GLU A 722 -21.87 48.44 -16.81
CA GLU A 722 -21.44 49.78 -16.39
C GLU A 722 -22.66 50.60 -15.92
N THR A 723 -23.39 50.12 -14.92
CA THR A 723 -24.06 51.07 -14.02
C THR A 723 -23.01 51.67 -13.11
N LYS A 724 -22.49 52.84 -13.51
CA LYS A 724 -21.79 53.84 -12.70
C LYS A 724 -21.61 53.41 -11.24
N GLU A 725 -20.54 52.66 -10.96
CA GLU A 725 -20.06 52.60 -9.59
C GLU A 725 -19.64 54.02 -9.24
N ILE A 726 -20.42 54.61 -8.33
CA ILE A 726 -20.18 55.93 -7.79
C ILE A 726 -18.74 55.94 -7.31
N ILE A 727 -17.95 56.85 -7.88
CA ILE A 727 -16.65 57.27 -7.37
C ILE A 727 -16.89 57.82 -5.96
N THR A 728 -16.98 56.94 -4.97
CA THR A 728 -16.91 57.32 -3.56
C THR A 728 -15.45 57.23 -3.14
N ASN A 729 -14.85 58.41 -3.01
CA ASN A 729 -13.68 58.72 -2.20
C ASN A 729 -12.38 57.97 -2.50
N ASN A 730 -11.52 58.63 -3.30
CA ASN A 730 -10.05 58.59 -3.22
C ASN A 730 -9.43 57.24 -2.79
N PRO A 731 -9.26 56.26 -3.69
CA PRO A 731 -8.46 55.10 -3.35
C PRO A 731 -6.99 55.51 -3.38
N LYS A 732 -6.30 55.35 -2.25
CA LYS A 732 -4.83 55.36 -2.20
C LYS A 732 -4.34 54.15 -3.02
N GLY A 733 -3.86 54.37 -4.25
CA GLY A 733 -3.33 53.32 -5.13
C GLY A 733 -3.14 53.82 -6.57
N THR A 734 -2.33 53.14 -7.38
CA THR A 734 -2.12 53.46 -8.81
C THR A 734 -2.75 52.39 -9.69
N TYR A 735 -3.91 52.70 -10.26
CA TYR A 735 -4.65 51.84 -11.19
C TYR A 735 -4.52 52.35 -12.62
N LEU A 736 -4.41 51.44 -13.60
CA LEU A 736 -4.16 51.80 -15.01
C LEU A 736 -5.41 52.33 -15.74
N ASN A 737 -6.59 51.76 -15.45
CA ASN A 737 -7.88 52.06 -16.08
C ASN A 737 -7.83 52.04 -17.61
N THR A 738 -7.24 51.00 -18.18
CA THR A 738 -7.09 50.80 -19.64
C THR A 738 -8.32 50.18 -20.30
N ASN A 739 -9.30 49.71 -19.53
CA ASN A 739 -10.43 48.89 -19.99
C ASN A 739 -9.96 47.59 -20.70
N SER A 740 -8.79 47.10 -20.31
CA SER A 740 -8.18 45.88 -20.84
C SER A 740 -7.79 44.93 -19.71
N ILE A 741 -7.32 43.73 -20.05
CA ILE A 741 -6.87 42.74 -19.06
C ILE A 741 -5.78 43.26 -18.10
N LEU A 742 -5.02 44.30 -18.50
CA LEU A 742 -4.00 44.94 -17.64
C LEU A 742 -4.61 45.53 -16.36
N ASP A 743 -5.87 45.93 -16.36
CA ASP A 743 -6.50 46.46 -15.15
C ASP A 743 -6.61 45.42 -14.03
N TYR A 744 -6.65 44.13 -14.38
CA TYR A 744 -6.97 43.03 -13.47
C TYR A 744 -5.88 41.96 -13.38
N SER A 745 -4.78 42.10 -14.13
CA SER A 745 -3.78 41.03 -14.25
C SER A 745 -2.35 41.53 -14.40
N ILE A 746 -1.43 40.70 -13.91
CA ILE A 746 0.02 40.90 -13.97
C ILE A 746 0.59 39.70 -14.72
N PRO A 747 1.39 39.87 -15.79
CA PRO A 747 1.91 38.72 -16.52
C PRO A 747 2.77 37.83 -15.61
N TYR A 748 2.67 36.52 -15.73
CA TYR A 748 3.45 35.55 -14.95
C TYR A 748 4.50 34.85 -15.81
N LEU A 749 4.03 34.21 -16.89
CA LEU A 749 4.82 33.51 -17.89
C LEU A 749 4.13 33.71 -19.23
N TRP A 750 4.90 33.80 -20.30
CA TRP A 750 4.36 34.10 -21.62
C TRP A 750 5.18 33.43 -22.72
N GLY A 751 4.63 33.42 -23.93
CA GLY A 751 5.29 32.78 -25.04
C GLY A 751 4.51 32.88 -26.34
N ASP A 752 5.00 32.15 -27.34
CA ASP A 752 4.36 32.03 -28.63
C ASP A 752 4.40 30.59 -29.16
N LEU A 753 3.56 30.31 -30.16
CA LEU A 753 3.61 29.03 -30.87
C LEU A 753 4.69 29.04 -31.96
N VAL A 754 5.40 27.93 -32.07
CA VAL A 754 6.48 27.75 -33.03
C VAL A 754 6.34 26.42 -33.77
N ILE A 755 6.69 26.42 -35.05
CA ILE A 755 6.87 25.18 -35.81
C ILE A 755 8.29 24.71 -35.56
N VAL A 756 8.43 23.52 -34.98
CA VAL A 756 9.70 22.82 -34.75
C VAL A 756 9.81 21.70 -35.79
N VAL A 757 10.98 21.57 -36.41
CA VAL A 757 11.26 20.60 -37.47
C VAL A 757 12.50 19.80 -37.08
N ASN A 758 12.36 18.48 -37.15
CA ASN A 758 13.48 17.57 -36.92
C ASN A 758 14.50 17.73 -38.07
N PRO A 759 15.79 18.08 -37.80
CA PRO A 759 16.80 18.45 -38.79
C PRO A 759 17.36 17.25 -39.58
N THR A 760 16.48 16.40 -40.13
CA THR A 760 16.86 15.33 -41.04
C THR A 760 17.07 15.87 -42.47
N GLU A 761 17.96 15.26 -43.25
CA GLU A 761 18.18 15.64 -44.65
C GLU A 761 16.87 15.63 -45.47
N SER A 762 15.98 14.68 -45.18
CA SER A 762 14.68 14.58 -45.84
C SER A 762 13.76 15.77 -45.51
N ASN A 763 13.81 16.29 -44.29
CA ASN A 763 12.96 17.40 -43.87
C ASN A 763 13.53 18.75 -44.34
N ILE A 764 14.85 18.91 -44.33
CA ILE A 764 15.53 20.09 -44.90
C ILE A 764 15.20 20.21 -46.39
N LYS A 765 15.40 19.12 -47.15
CA LYS A 765 15.07 19.10 -48.58
C LYS A 765 13.60 19.40 -48.85
N PHE A 766 12.70 18.85 -48.04
CA PHE A 766 11.27 19.13 -48.16
C PHE A 766 10.93 20.63 -47.93
N LEU A 767 11.60 21.29 -46.97
CA LEU A 767 11.43 22.72 -46.73
C LEU A 767 11.90 23.55 -47.94
N GLU A 768 13.07 23.22 -48.51
CA GLU A 768 13.60 23.87 -49.71
C GLU A 768 12.68 23.68 -50.92
N ASP A 769 12.25 22.44 -51.18
CA ASP A 769 11.31 22.09 -52.26
C ASP A 769 9.95 22.79 -52.09
N SER A 770 9.58 23.10 -50.84
CA SER A 770 8.36 23.84 -50.51
C SER A 770 8.50 25.37 -50.62
N GLY A 771 9.68 25.86 -50.99
CA GLY A 771 9.98 27.28 -51.20
C GLY A 771 10.36 28.06 -49.94
N ILE A 772 10.73 27.37 -48.85
CA ILE A 772 11.19 27.99 -47.61
C ILE A 772 12.65 28.44 -47.75
N LYS A 773 12.94 29.68 -47.33
CA LYS A 773 14.29 30.27 -47.34
C LYS A 773 14.90 30.22 -45.95
N PHE A 774 16.24 30.21 -45.89
CA PHE A 774 17.00 30.23 -44.64
C PHE A 774 17.84 31.53 -44.51
N LYS A 775 17.96 32.06 -43.29
CA LYS A 775 18.73 33.27 -42.97
C LYS A 775 20.23 32.89 -42.81
N ASN A 776 21.04 33.17 -43.84
CA ASN A 776 22.51 33.02 -43.92
C ASN A 776 23.09 31.60 -44.13
N ASN A 777 23.69 31.40 -45.31
CA ASN A 777 24.50 30.25 -45.72
C ASN A 777 25.99 30.67 -45.81
N ASN A 778 26.56 31.25 -44.75
CA ASN A 778 27.98 31.65 -44.76
C ASN A 778 28.87 30.46 -44.33
N ASN A 779 29.54 29.88 -45.34
CA ASN A 779 30.53 28.80 -45.25
C ASN A 779 31.69 29.12 -44.29
N THR A 780 31.49 28.86 -43.00
CA THR A 780 32.57 28.61 -42.04
C THR A 780 32.29 27.29 -41.34
N SER A 781 33.32 26.45 -41.26
CA SER A 781 33.27 25.03 -40.88
C SER A 781 32.59 24.76 -39.53
N ASP A 782 32.54 25.77 -38.66
CA ASP A 782 32.05 25.67 -37.28
C ASP A 782 30.55 26.03 -37.11
N ASN A 783 29.88 26.55 -38.16
CA ASN A 783 28.49 27.03 -38.09
C ASN A 783 27.45 26.11 -38.77
N LYS A 784 27.81 24.89 -39.16
CA LYS A 784 26.92 23.94 -39.86
C LYS A 784 25.66 23.51 -39.06
N ASN A 785 25.56 23.87 -37.79
CA ASN A 785 24.51 23.38 -36.89
C ASN A 785 23.38 24.39 -36.59
N LYS A 786 23.36 25.60 -37.14
CA LYS A 786 22.24 26.56 -36.90
C LYS A 786 21.57 26.96 -38.21
N ILE A 787 20.54 26.19 -38.60
CA ILE A 787 19.68 26.49 -39.74
C ILE A 787 18.48 27.30 -39.23
N GLU A 788 18.46 28.61 -39.50
CA GLU A 788 17.34 29.49 -39.14
C GLU A 788 16.42 29.75 -40.34
N ILE A 789 15.11 29.54 -40.16
CA ILE A 789 14.12 29.82 -41.21
C ILE A 789 13.91 31.33 -41.36
N ASP A 790 13.85 31.80 -42.61
CA ASP A 790 13.29 33.09 -42.92
C ASP A 790 11.76 33.05 -42.78
N ASN A 791 11.28 33.51 -41.63
CA ASN A 791 9.86 33.58 -41.28
C ASN A 791 8.96 34.20 -42.37
N THR A 792 9.47 35.11 -43.21
CA THR A 792 8.68 35.72 -44.30
C THR A 792 8.32 34.74 -45.42
N SER A 793 9.10 33.65 -45.56
CA SER A 793 8.84 32.56 -46.50
C SER A 793 7.95 31.46 -45.92
N LEU A 794 7.80 31.41 -44.59
CA LEU A 794 7.11 30.36 -43.86
C LEU A 794 5.61 30.68 -43.68
N SER A 795 4.77 29.69 -43.98
CA SER A 795 3.32 29.73 -43.81
C SER A 795 2.83 28.48 -43.08
N TRP A 796 1.74 28.59 -42.33
CA TRP A 796 1.09 27.46 -41.65
C TRP A 796 0.65 26.34 -42.62
N ASP A 797 0.44 26.67 -43.90
CA ASP A 797 0.13 25.68 -44.96
C ASP A 797 1.22 24.60 -45.12
N ILE A 798 2.45 24.84 -44.64
CA ILE A 798 3.53 23.84 -44.64
C ILE A 798 3.12 22.54 -43.92
N LEU A 799 2.27 22.63 -42.89
CA LEU A 799 1.79 21.47 -42.13
C LEU A 799 0.86 20.60 -42.98
N TRP A 800 0.01 21.20 -43.82
CA TRP A 800 -0.83 20.47 -44.77
C TRP A 800 0.01 19.80 -45.86
N LYS A 801 1.02 20.48 -46.38
CA LYS A 801 1.96 19.90 -47.36
C LYS A 801 2.73 18.73 -46.77
N ALA A 802 3.22 18.87 -45.54
CA ALA A 802 3.96 17.82 -44.83
C ALA A 802 3.07 16.60 -44.58
N ALA A 803 1.83 16.81 -44.11
CA ALA A 803 0.86 15.75 -43.88
C ALA A 803 0.54 14.98 -45.18
N LYS A 804 0.34 15.68 -46.30
CA LYS A 804 0.01 15.08 -47.62
C LYS A 804 1.12 14.17 -48.16
N VAL A 805 2.38 14.46 -47.85
CA VAL A 805 3.52 13.61 -48.26
C VAL A 805 3.89 12.57 -47.20
N GLY A 806 3.04 12.38 -46.18
CA GLY A 806 3.18 11.33 -45.16
C GLY A 806 4.19 11.63 -44.04
N LYS A 807 4.58 12.90 -43.84
CA LYS A 807 5.43 13.30 -42.71
C LYS A 807 4.67 13.20 -41.39
N LYS A 808 5.40 12.94 -40.30
CA LYS A 808 4.86 12.92 -38.94
C LYS A 808 4.67 14.34 -38.41
N VAL A 809 3.44 14.82 -38.38
CA VAL A 809 3.07 16.15 -37.89
C VAL A 809 2.42 16.01 -36.51
N ALA A 810 3.11 16.44 -35.47
CA ALA A 810 2.61 16.45 -34.10
C ALA A 810 2.04 17.84 -33.76
N LEU A 811 0.76 17.88 -33.40
CA LEU A 811 0.05 19.11 -33.02
C LEU A 811 -0.27 19.07 -31.53
N ASN A 812 -0.32 20.24 -30.90
CA ASN A 812 -0.83 20.36 -29.53
C ASN A 812 -2.35 20.14 -29.50
N ASN A 813 -2.83 19.37 -28.53
CA ASN A 813 -4.24 19.03 -28.35
C ASN A 813 -5.02 20.14 -27.63
N ASP A 814 -4.87 21.37 -28.12
CA ASP A 814 -5.62 22.52 -27.66
C ASP A 814 -6.57 22.94 -28.80
N PRO A 815 -7.91 22.91 -28.59
CA PRO A 815 -8.89 23.23 -29.63
C PRO A 815 -8.61 24.58 -30.28
N LYS A 816 -8.26 25.58 -29.48
CA LYS A 816 -8.13 26.94 -29.94
C LYS A 816 -6.81 27.13 -30.71
N ASN A 817 -5.72 26.49 -30.27
CA ASN A 817 -4.46 26.50 -31.02
C ASN A 817 -4.60 25.78 -32.37
N VAL A 818 -5.29 24.65 -32.42
CA VAL A 818 -5.51 23.92 -33.69
C VAL A 818 -6.38 24.75 -34.65
N PHE A 819 -7.45 25.37 -34.16
CA PHE A 819 -8.29 26.28 -34.97
C PHE A 819 -7.54 27.52 -35.44
N MET A 820 -6.59 28.03 -34.65
CA MET A 820 -5.73 29.14 -35.04
C MET A 820 -4.90 28.81 -36.30
N LEU A 821 -4.39 27.57 -36.43
CA LEU A 821 -3.63 27.15 -37.63
C LEU A 821 -4.45 27.34 -38.92
N GLY A 822 -5.69 26.86 -38.92
CA GLY A 822 -6.59 26.99 -40.07
C GLY A 822 -7.11 28.42 -40.24
N SER A 823 -7.34 29.14 -39.15
CA SER A 823 -7.74 30.56 -39.18
C SER A 823 -6.65 31.44 -39.80
N GLN A 824 -5.38 31.23 -39.45
CA GLN A 824 -4.25 31.93 -40.05
C GLN A 824 -4.11 31.61 -41.54
N LYS A 825 -4.28 30.34 -41.91
CA LYS A 825 -4.26 29.90 -43.30
C LYS A 825 -5.37 30.55 -44.15
N LEU A 826 -6.61 30.61 -43.65
CA LEU A 826 -7.76 31.10 -44.44
C LEU A 826 -8.00 32.60 -44.34
N TYR A 827 -7.81 33.18 -43.15
CA TYR A 827 -8.25 34.54 -42.83
C TYR A 827 -7.14 35.47 -42.33
N GLN A 828 -5.93 34.95 -42.05
CA GLN A 828 -4.81 35.69 -41.47
C GLN A 828 -5.24 36.45 -40.21
N LYS A 829 -5.94 35.73 -39.31
CA LYS A 829 -6.42 36.22 -38.02
C LYS A 829 -6.19 35.15 -36.97
N VAL A 830 -5.81 35.59 -35.77
CA VAL A 830 -5.60 34.66 -34.64
C VAL A 830 -6.92 34.26 -33.97
N ASN A 831 -7.85 35.21 -33.79
CA ASN A 831 -9.14 34.99 -33.14
C ASN A 831 -10.29 34.90 -34.16
N LEU A 832 -11.11 33.84 -34.06
CA LEU A 832 -12.32 33.65 -34.85
C LEU A 832 -13.51 34.33 -34.18
N THR A 833 -14.32 35.07 -34.95
CA THR A 833 -15.41 35.90 -34.40
C THR A 833 -16.79 35.52 -34.92
N LYS A 834 -16.87 34.61 -35.88
CA LYS A 834 -18.14 34.18 -36.50
C LYS A 834 -18.20 32.66 -36.62
N LYS A 835 -19.39 32.08 -36.40
CA LYS A 835 -19.63 30.64 -36.57
C LYS A 835 -19.29 30.14 -37.98
N SER A 836 -19.60 30.93 -39.02
CA SER A 836 -19.26 30.60 -40.40
C SER A 836 -17.74 30.49 -40.64
N GLU A 837 -16.93 31.27 -39.93
CA GLU A 837 -15.47 31.18 -40.00
C GLU A 837 -14.99 29.88 -39.32
N ILE A 838 -15.58 29.51 -38.18
CA ILE A 838 -15.31 28.24 -37.47
C ILE A 838 -15.66 27.04 -38.36
N ASP A 839 -16.81 27.05 -39.04
CA ASP A 839 -17.22 25.94 -39.90
C ASP A 839 -16.27 25.77 -41.10
N ALA A 840 -15.85 26.88 -41.71
CA ALA A 840 -14.90 26.87 -42.82
C ALA A 840 -13.52 26.36 -42.38
N VAL A 841 -13.01 26.83 -41.25
CA VAL A 841 -11.76 26.35 -40.64
C VAL A 841 -11.86 24.88 -40.26
N GLY A 842 -12.98 24.46 -39.67
CA GLY A 842 -13.21 23.07 -39.30
C GLY A 842 -13.15 22.13 -40.51
N LYS A 843 -13.70 22.55 -41.66
CA LYS A 843 -13.59 21.79 -42.91
C LYS A 843 -12.13 21.68 -43.39
N GLU A 844 -11.36 22.76 -43.31
CA GLU A 844 -9.94 22.77 -43.69
C GLU A 844 -9.07 21.90 -42.75
N LEU A 845 -9.39 21.92 -41.45
CA LEU A 845 -8.75 21.07 -40.44
C LEU A 845 -9.12 19.61 -40.61
N SER A 846 -10.34 19.30 -41.08
CA SER A 846 -10.71 17.93 -41.42
C SER A 846 -9.79 17.36 -42.51
N ASP A 847 -9.35 18.16 -43.49
CA ASP A 847 -8.35 17.73 -44.50
C ASP A 847 -7.02 17.37 -43.79
N LEU A 848 -6.50 18.25 -42.95
CA LEU A 848 -5.25 18.03 -42.23
C LEU A 848 -5.33 16.79 -41.33
N LEU A 849 -6.30 16.75 -40.42
CA LEU A 849 -6.43 15.73 -39.38
C LEU A 849 -6.77 14.34 -39.91
N SER A 850 -7.32 14.24 -41.13
CA SER A 850 -7.61 12.96 -41.79
C SER A 850 -6.36 12.18 -42.22
N ASN A 851 -5.19 12.85 -42.31
CA ASN A 851 -3.92 12.21 -42.64
C ASN A 851 -3.40 11.37 -41.45
N THR A 852 -2.98 10.13 -41.73
CA THR A 852 -2.48 9.18 -40.71
C THR A 852 -1.17 9.62 -40.04
N GLY A 853 -0.40 10.51 -40.70
CA GLY A 853 0.81 11.11 -40.15
C GLY A 853 0.58 12.25 -39.16
N VAL A 854 -0.67 12.71 -38.99
CA VAL A 854 -1.00 13.83 -38.09
C VAL A 854 -1.54 13.30 -36.77
N SER A 855 -0.91 13.69 -35.65
CA SER A 855 -1.31 13.29 -34.30
C SER A 855 -1.48 14.50 -33.39
N LEU A 856 -2.37 14.37 -32.40
CA LEU A 856 -2.64 15.38 -31.38
C LEU A 856 -2.13 14.89 -30.04
N HIS A 857 -1.32 15.72 -29.39
CA HIS A 857 -0.62 15.39 -28.15
C HIS A 857 -0.89 16.44 -27.09
N SER A 858 -1.04 16.01 -25.84
CA SER A 858 -1.20 16.92 -24.70
C SER A 858 0.15 17.00 -23.98
N ASP A 859 0.29 16.36 -22.82
CA ASP A 859 1.52 16.41 -22.02
C ASP A 859 2.69 15.61 -22.62
N ASP A 860 2.44 14.69 -23.56
CA ASP A 860 3.44 13.80 -24.14
C ASP A 860 4.19 14.40 -25.34
N LEU A 861 3.82 15.62 -25.77
CA LEU A 861 4.41 16.28 -26.94
C LEU A 861 5.90 16.56 -26.77
N ILE A 862 6.31 17.07 -25.59
CA ILE A 862 7.72 17.30 -25.25
C ILE A 862 8.50 15.99 -25.35
N SER A 863 7.99 14.92 -24.75
CA SER A 863 8.61 13.59 -24.77
C SER A 863 8.76 13.01 -26.17
N LEU A 864 7.80 13.30 -27.06
CA LEU A 864 7.84 12.87 -28.44
C LEU A 864 8.94 13.61 -29.22
N VAL A 865 9.08 14.91 -28.99
CA VAL A 865 10.11 15.75 -29.59
C VAL A 865 11.51 15.38 -29.12
N VAL A 866 11.73 15.26 -27.81
CA VAL A 866 13.03 14.85 -27.23
C VAL A 866 13.51 13.50 -27.80
N ARG A 867 12.58 12.58 -28.11
CA ARG A 867 12.87 11.25 -28.69
C ARG A 867 12.95 11.23 -30.22
N GLU A 868 12.93 12.40 -30.86
CA GLU A 868 12.98 12.57 -32.32
C GLU A 868 11.88 11.79 -33.08
N LYS A 869 10.72 11.54 -32.44
CA LYS A 869 9.62 10.78 -33.04
C LYS A 869 8.66 11.65 -33.87
N PHE A 870 9.15 12.73 -34.44
CA PHE A 870 8.41 13.69 -35.26
C PHE A 870 9.22 14.13 -36.48
N ASP A 871 8.53 14.66 -37.47
CA ASP A 871 9.14 15.46 -38.54
C ASP A 871 8.84 16.95 -38.34
N PHE A 872 7.58 17.27 -38.05
CA PHE A 872 7.09 18.62 -37.76
C PHE A 872 6.31 18.58 -36.44
N ALA A 873 6.53 19.54 -35.57
CA ALA A 873 5.79 19.71 -34.33
C ALA A 873 5.35 21.16 -34.17
N VAL A 874 4.14 21.39 -33.65
CA VAL A 874 3.68 22.72 -33.24
C VAL A 874 3.65 22.76 -31.73
N MET A 875 4.50 23.59 -31.14
CA MET A 875 4.72 23.65 -29.69
C MET A 875 4.77 25.09 -29.20
N TYR A 876 4.59 25.27 -27.90
CA TYR A 876 4.97 26.53 -27.26
C TYR A 876 6.50 26.67 -27.31
N ASN A 877 6.98 27.89 -27.52
CA ASN A 877 8.39 28.20 -27.66
C ASN A 877 9.26 27.77 -26.46
N GLY A 878 8.74 27.94 -25.23
CA GLY A 878 9.38 27.46 -24.02
C GLY A 878 9.54 25.94 -24.01
N ASP A 879 8.45 25.21 -24.24
CA ASP A 879 8.46 23.74 -24.33
C ASP A 879 9.41 23.23 -25.43
N ALA A 880 9.48 23.93 -26.57
CA ALA A 880 10.40 23.60 -27.65
C ALA A 880 11.86 23.86 -27.28
N ALA A 881 12.16 24.98 -26.62
CA ALA A 881 13.50 25.30 -26.12
C ALA A 881 13.94 24.30 -25.05
N TYR A 882 13.04 23.97 -24.12
CA TYR A 882 13.26 22.94 -23.10
C TYR A 882 13.47 21.56 -23.72
N ALA A 883 12.63 21.13 -24.66
CA ALA A 883 12.81 19.84 -25.36
C ALA A 883 14.16 19.75 -26.09
N ASN A 884 14.61 20.85 -26.72
CA ASN A 884 15.90 20.89 -27.40
C ASN A 884 17.07 20.89 -26.40
N TYR A 885 16.95 21.62 -25.30
CA TYR A 885 17.93 21.60 -24.20
C TYR A 885 18.07 20.18 -23.62
N VAL A 886 16.97 19.57 -23.22
CA VAL A 886 16.93 18.22 -22.64
C VAL A 886 17.46 17.16 -23.62
N HIS A 887 17.15 17.27 -24.90
CA HIS A 887 17.72 16.37 -25.90
C HIS A 887 19.26 16.46 -25.95
N ASN A 888 19.79 17.69 -25.93
CA ASN A 888 21.22 17.95 -26.14
C ASN A 888 22.09 17.80 -24.90
N GLU A 889 21.60 18.19 -23.74
CA GLU A 889 22.35 18.12 -22.47
C GLU A 889 21.96 16.90 -21.64
N GLY A 890 20.86 16.24 -22.02
CA GLY A 890 20.22 15.26 -21.18
C GLY A 890 19.49 15.95 -20.03
N ASP A 891 18.61 15.20 -19.41
CA ASP A 891 18.11 15.52 -18.08
C ASP A 891 17.95 14.22 -17.29
N GLU A 892 17.16 14.31 -16.26
CA GLU A 892 16.81 13.22 -15.37
C GLU A 892 15.95 12.12 -16.04
N ASP A 893 15.20 12.45 -17.09
CA ASP A 893 14.28 11.58 -17.82
C ASP A 893 14.88 11.08 -19.16
N TYR A 894 15.87 11.79 -19.71
CA TYR A 894 16.45 11.56 -21.03
C TYR A 894 17.98 11.57 -20.99
N GLU A 895 18.61 10.54 -21.55
CA GLU A 895 20.07 10.56 -21.70
C GLU A 895 20.47 11.65 -22.70
N LYS A 896 21.60 12.31 -22.40
CA LYS A 896 22.26 13.20 -23.33
C LYS A 896 22.42 12.49 -24.67
N ALA A 897 21.90 13.09 -25.74
CA ALA A 897 22.02 12.50 -27.07
C ALA A 897 23.49 12.36 -27.48
N GLU A 898 23.83 11.23 -28.12
CA GLU A 898 25.20 11.00 -28.64
C GLU A 898 25.65 12.07 -29.63
N LYS A 899 24.68 12.70 -30.31
CA LYS A 899 24.90 13.78 -31.26
C LYS A 899 24.00 14.95 -30.89
N SER A 900 24.62 16.09 -30.58
CA SER A 900 23.87 17.34 -30.40
C SER A 900 23.21 17.74 -31.73
N ILE A 901 21.92 18.06 -31.65
CA ILE A 901 21.12 18.59 -32.76
C ILE A 901 20.52 19.92 -32.33
N ASN A 902 20.45 20.86 -33.26
CA ASN A 902 19.60 22.03 -33.08
C ASN A 902 18.37 21.82 -33.95
N TYR A 903 17.19 21.71 -33.33
CA TYR A 903 15.96 21.67 -34.11
C TYR A 903 15.85 22.91 -34.99
N ILE A 904 15.35 22.72 -36.21
CA ILE A 904 15.00 23.83 -37.08
C ILE A 904 13.67 24.37 -36.59
N TYR A 905 13.52 25.68 -36.52
CA TYR A 905 12.26 26.27 -36.09
C TYR A 905 11.94 27.54 -36.87
N GLY A 906 10.66 27.90 -36.87
CA GLY A 906 10.20 29.11 -37.51
C GLY A 906 8.80 29.51 -37.05
N ARG A 907 8.52 30.81 -37.19
CA ARG A 907 7.24 31.42 -36.85
C ARG A 907 6.66 32.04 -38.12
N PRO A 908 5.56 31.51 -38.67
CA PRO A 908 5.02 31.98 -39.94
C PRO A 908 4.83 33.50 -40.00
N ASN A 909 5.24 34.11 -41.11
CA ASN A 909 5.04 35.53 -41.41
C ASN A 909 4.92 35.79 -42.92
N LYS A 910 4.25 34.87 -43.63
CA LYS A 910 4.05 35.00 -45.06
C LYS A 910 3.03 36.08 -45.38
N LYS A 911 3.36 36.96 -46.33
CA LYS A 911 2.45 37.98 -46.87
C LYS A 911 1.44 37.35 -47.83
N HIS A 912 0.17 37.71 -47.70
CA HIS A 912 -0.91 37.36 -48.62
C HIS A 912 -1.38 38.58 -49.41
N ASP A 913 -1.23 38.52 -50.74
CA ASP A 913 -1.50 39.65 -51.65
C ASP A 913 -2.98 40.04 -51.74
N SER A 914 -3.90 39.11 -51.44
CA SER A 914 -5.35 39.34 -51.54
C SER A 914 -5.88 40.38 -50.56
N ASN A 915 -5.30 40.46 -49.36
CA ASN A 915 -5.78 41.31 -48.26
C ASN A 915 -4.69 42.24 -47.68
N ASN A 916 -3.48 42.24 -48.27
CA ASN A 916 -2.27 42.90 -47.76
C ASN A 916 -2.02 42.62 -46.26
N ARG A 917 -2.28 41.37 -45.85
CA ARG A 917 -2.08 40.87 -44.48
C ARG A 917 -0.97 39.84 -44.44
N TYR A 918 -0.39 39.71 -43.26
CA TYR A 918 0.65 38.73 -42.95
C TYR A 918 0.03 37.65 -42.08
N GLU A 919 0.45 36.41 -42.28
CA GLU A 919 0.27 35.37 -41.28
C GLU A 919 1.06 35.74 -40.02
N SER A 920 0.60 35.23 -38.88
CA SER A 920 1.25 35.42 -37.59
C SER A 920 1.13 34.17 -36.74
N THR A 921 1.68 34.23 -35.52
CA THR A 921 1.57 33.16 -34.54
C THR A 921 0.73 33.56 -33.34
N ASN A 922 0.26 32.57 -32.58
CA ASN A 922 -0.39 32.81 -31.31
C ASN A 922 0.64 33.27 -30.27
N VAL A 923 0.35 34.39 -29.60
CA VAL A 923 1.06 34.84 -28.39
C VAL A 923 0.11 34.68 -27.20
N PHE A 924 0.58 33.96 -26.18
CA PHE A 924 -0.17 33.69 -24.96
C PHE A 924 0.52 34.32 -23.75
N SER A 925 -0.26 34.58 -22.71
CA SER A 925 0.22 35.07 -21.42
C SER A 925 -0.62 34.41 -20.32
N ASP A 926 0.03 33.70 -19.41
CA ASP A 926 -0.55 33.32 -18.13
C ASP A 926 -0.32 34.45 -17.15
N ASN A 927 -1.34 34.82 -16.39
CA ASN A 927 -1.33 36.06 -15.64
C ASN A 927 -1.76 35.84 -14.20
N ILE A 928 -1.04 36.45 -13.28
CA ILE A 928 -1.44 36.54 -11.88
C ILE A 928 -2.60 37.52 -11.75
N VAL A 929 -3.69 37.06 -11.14
CA VAL A 929 -4.87 37.86 -10.83
C VAL A 929 -5.21 37.74 -9.36
N ILE A 930 -5.85 38.77 -8.81
CA ILE A 930 -6.34 38.76 -7.43
C ILE A 930 -7.86 38.61 -7.46
N TYR A 931 -8.37 37.65 -6.71
CA TYR A 931 -9.81 37.43 -6.59
C TYR A 931 -10.49 38.63 -5.91
N LYS A 932 -11.73 38.95 -6.30
CA LYS A 932 -12.44 40.11 -5.76
C LYS A 932 -12.62 40.08 -4.24
N ASP A 933 -12.84 38.90 -3.67
CA ASP A 933 -13.11 38.68 -2.25
C ASP A 933 -11.87 38.11 -1.53
N ALA A 934 -10.67 38.36 -2.06
CA ALA A 934 -9.41 37.93 -1.45
C ALA A 934 -9.33 38.39 0.01
N GLN A 935 -9.06 37.44 0.92
CA GLN A 935 -9.08 37.67 2.36
C GLN A 935 -7.82 38.37 2.85
N ASN A 936 -6.67 38.14 2.20
CA ASN A 936 -5.36 38.64 2.63
C ASN A 936 -4.65 39.40 1.49
N LEU A 937 -5.17 40.57 1.14
CA LEU A 937 -4.69 41.36 0.01
C LEU A 937 -3.21 41.76 0.11
N ASP A 938 -2.73 42.20 1.27
CA ASP A 938 -1.32 42.62 1.42
C ASP A 938 -0.35 41.43 1.29
N LEU A 939 -0.73 40.28 1.84
CA LEU A 939 0.05 39.05 1.68
C LEU A 939 0.05 38.55 0.23
N ALA A 940 -1.05 38.78 -0.50
CA ALA A 940 -1.12 38.47 -1.92
C ALA A 940 -0.10 39.31 -2.72
N TYR A 941 -0.02 40.63 -2.49
CA TYR A 941 0.99 41.47 -3.13
C TYR A 941 2.43 41.09 -2.73
N GLU A 942 2.67 40.70 -1.47
CA GLU A 942 3.97 40.19 -1.04
C GLU A 942 4.37 38.90 -1.77
N PHE A 943 3.42 37.98 -1.96
CA PHE A 943 3.66 36.75 -2.71
C PHE A 943 3.95 37.02 -4.18
N ILE A 944 3.21 37.95 -4.80
CA ILE A 944 3.46 38.37 -6.19
C ILE A 944 4.88 38.93 -6.34
N ASN A 945 5.30 39.83 -5.44
CA ASN A 945 6.65 40.38 -5.46
C ASN A 945 7.71 39.29 -5.27
N PHE A 946 7.47 38.33 -4.38
CA PHE A 946 8.37 37.20 -4.18
C PHE A 946 8.52 36.31 -5.44
N LEU A 947 7.43 36.07 -6.19
CA LEU A 947 7.51 35.33 -7.46
C LEU A 947 8.39 36.06 -8.47
N TYR A 948 8.23 37.39 -8.56
CA TYR A 948 9.02 38.23 -9.46
C TYR A 948 10.50 38.29 -9.05
N ASP A 949 10.81 38.37 -7.76
CA ASP A 949 12.18 38.33 -7.24
C ASP A 949 12.88 36.98 -7.51
N ASN A 950 12.10 35.90 -7.74
CA ASN A 950 12.59 34.55 -8.02
C ASN A 950 12.26 34.08 -9.46
N SER A 951 12.00 35.02 -10.38
CA SER A 951 11.58 34.71 -11.75
C SER A 951 12.56 33.79 -12.50
N THR A 952 13.88 33.96 -12.29
CA THR A 952 14.92 33.13 -12.93
C THR A 952 14.77 31.66 -12.53
N LYS A 953 14.67 31.36 -11.23
CA LYS A 953 14.43 29.99 -10.74
C LYS A 953 13.12 29.39 -11.26
N ILE A 954 12.06 30.19 -11.31
CA ILE A 954 10.76 29.75 -11.83
C ILE A 954 10.89 29.36 -13.30
N THR A 955 11.47 30.24 -14.10
CA THR A 955 11.64 30.03 -15.54
C THR A 955 12.60 28.88 -15.85
N GLU A 956 13.66 28.69 -15.07
CA GLU A 956 14.58 27.55 -15.21
C GLU A 956 13.88 26.22 -14.91
N TYR A 957 13.07 26.19 -13.84
CA TYR A 957 12.30 25.00 -13.46
C TYR A 957 11.18 24.68 -14.47
N VAL A 958 10.43 25.69 -14.91
CA VAL A 958 9.22 25.53 -15.74
C VAL A 958 9.57 25.42 -17.22
N GLY A 959 10.65 26.07 -17.65
CA GLY A 959 11.09 26.13 -19.06
C GLY A 959 10.30 27.08 -19.95
N VAL A 960 9.50 27.98 -19.37
CA VAL A 960 8.69 28.97 -20.10
C VAL A 960 9.24 30.38 -19.89
N THR A 961 9.08 31.25 -20.89
CA THR A 961 9.65 32.59 -20.91
C THR A 961 9.09 33.48 -19.80
N SER A 962 10.00 34.11 -19.05
CA SER A 962 9.67 35.17 -18.08
C SER A 962 9.19 36.45 -18.79
N PRO A 963 8.24 37.20 -18.20
CA PRO A 963 7.83 38.52 -18.68
C PRO A 963 8.83 39.64 -18.38
N LEU A 964 9.92 39.35 -17.65
CA LEU A 964 10.94 40.34 -17.29
C LEU A 964 12.09 40.37 -18.29
N ASP A 965 12.45 41.59 -18.75
CA ASP A 965 13.58 41.79 -19.67
C ASP A 965 14.90 41.26 -19.07
N SER A 966 15.16 41.53 -17.78
CA SER A 966 16.38 41.11 -17.09
C SER A 966 16.52 39.59 -16.97
N THR A 967 15.42 38.88 -16.73
CA THR A 967 15.43 37.40 -16.66
C THR A 967 15.63 36.78 -18.03
N ILE A 968 15.01 37.34 -19.08
CA ILE A 968 15.27 36.88 -20.45
C ILE A 968 16.74 37.05 -20.81
N GLU A 969 17.33 38.20 -20.46
CA GLU A 969 18.76 38.45 -20.66
C GLU A 969 19.64 37.45 -19.91
N GLU A 970 19.37 37.19 -18.62
CA GLU A 970 20.11 36.21 -17.81
C GLU A 970 20.03 34.80 -18.40
N MET A 971 18.83 34.31 -18.72
CA MET A 971 18.61 32.97 -19.28
C MET A 971 19.23 32.77 -20.67
N THR A 972 19.50 33.85 -21.41
CA THR A 972 20.02 33.80 -22.79
C THR A 972 21.45 34.34 -22.94
N SER A 973 22.07 34.77 -21.84
CA SER A 973 23.42 35.34 -21.83
C SER A 973 24.47 34.28 -22.17
N ALA A 974 25.42 34.66 -23.03
CA ALA A 974 26.58 33.81 -23.33
C ALA A 974 27.52 33.74 -22.11
N PRO A 975 28.30 32.65 -21.96
CA PRO A 975 29.31 32.56 -20.91
C PRO A 975 30.28 33.75 -20.98
N SER A 976 30.55 34.40 -19.86
CA SER A 976 31.44 35.58 -19.85
C SER A 976 32.89 35.20 -20.13
N SER A 977 33.46 35.73 -21.21
CA SER A 977 34.89 35.61 -21.50
C SER A 977 35.69 36.65 -20.68
N LYS A 978 36.02 36.34 -19.43
CA LYS A 978 37.06 37.09 -18.69
C LYS A 978 38.05 36.15 -18.03
N ASN A 979 39.30 36.32 -18.45
CA ASN A 979 40.49 35.97 -17.69
C ASN A 979 40.50 36.82 -16.41
N GLU A 980 40.53 36.18 -15.25
CA GLU A 980 41.39 36.49 -14.09
C GLU A 980 40.87 35.69 -12.88
N GLU A 981 41.80 34.94 -12.29
CA GLU A 981 41.79 34.26 -10.99
C GLU A 981 40.56 34.49 -10.10
N GLN A 982 39.62 33.53 -10.09
CA GLN A 982 38.76 33.28 -8.94
C GLN A 982 38.99 31.86 -8.43
N GLU A 983 39.49 31.78 -7.20
CA GLU A 983 39.52 30.57 -6.39
C GLU A 983 38.09 30.22 -5.98
N ASP A 984 37.54 29.18 -6.60
CA ASP A 984 36.62 28.18 -6.05
C ASP A 984 35.72 27.64 -7.17
N GLY A 985 36.16 26.57 -7.84
CA GLY A 985 35.35 25.46 -8.37
C GLY A 985 34.05 25.66 -9.17
N GLU A 986 33.57 26.87 -9.45
CA GLU A 986 32.36 27.10 -10.25
C GLU A 986 32.77 27.33 -11.72
N GLU A 987 32.45 26.36 -12.58
CA GLU A 987 32.57 26.54 -14.03
C GLU A 987 31.67 27.70 -14.47
N ASN A 988 32.19 28.64 -15.27
CA ASN A 988 31.42 29.75 -15.83
C ASN A 988 30.38 29.23 -16.84
N GLU A 989 29.27 28.71 -16.35
CA GLU A 989 28.14 28.27 -17.16
C GLU A 989 27.33 29.50 -17.64
N GLY A 990 27.16 29.64 -18.96
CA GLY A 990 26.26 30.66 -19.53
C GLY A 990 24.80 30.37 -19.19
N GLY A 991 23.87 31.27 -19.55
CA GLY A 991 22.45 31.06 -19.30
C GLY A 991 21.90 29.78 -19.95
N THR A 992 20.95 29.11 -19.30
CA THR A 992 20.41 27.78 -19.68
C THR A 992 20.02 27.69 -21.16
N TYR A 993 19.47 28.77 -21.73
CA TYR A 993 18.98 28.82 -23.11
C TYR A 993 19.87 29.64 -24.06
N HIS A 994 21.14 29.91 -23.71
CA HIS A 994 22.02 30.74 -24.55
C HIS A 994 22.17 30.18 -25.99
N ASN A 995 22.24 28.85 -26.14
CA ASN A 995 22.35 28.19 -27.43
C ASN A 995 21.08 28.30 -28.29
N PHE A 996 19.93 28.53 -27.63
CA PHE A 996 18.59 28.54 -28.20
C PHE A 996 17.86 29.86 -27.99
N LYS A 997 18.60 30.97 -27.82
CA LYS A 997 18.04 32.30 -27.55
C LYS A 997 16.84 32.66 -28.43
N ASN A 998 16.99 32.52 -29.75
CA ASN A 998 15.94 32.88 -30.73
C ASN A 998 14.74 31.90 -30.74
N LEU A 999 14.87 30.70 -30.15
CA LEU A 999 13.74 29.80 -29.92
C LEU A 999 13.01 30.18 -28.64
N TYR A 1000 13.76 30.34 -27.55
CA TYR A 1000 13.23 30.63 -26.21
C TYR A 1000 12.61 32.04 -26.09
N ASP A 1001 13.20 33.05 -26.73
CA ASP A 1001 12.68 34.42 -26.70
C ASP A 1001 11.44 34.56 -27.61
N PRO A 1002 10.29 35.11 -27.17
CA PRO A 1002 9.12 35.32 -28.02
C PRO A 1002 9.38 36.30 -29.17
N ILE A 1003 8.76 36.07 -30.34
CA ILE A 1003 9.08 36.83 -31.56
C ILE A 1003 8.76 38.32 -31.48
N THR A 1004 7.76 38.67 -30.68
CA THR A 1004 7.32 40.05 -30.45
C THR A 1004 8.31 40.83 -29.58
N HIS A 1005 9.13 40.14 -28.77
CA HIS A 1005 10.28 40.75 -28.09
C HIS A 1005 11.49 40.87 -29.03
N GLN A 1006 11.82 39.81 -29.77
CA GLN A 1006 13.01 39.78 -30.66
C GLN A 1006 13.02 40.85 -31.75
N ASN A 1007 11.87 41.11 -32.39
CA ASN A 1007 11.76 41.93 -33.60
C ASN A 1007 10.59 42.91 -33.55
N ALA A 1008 10.48 43.67 -32.46
CA ALA A 1008 9.37 44.62 -32.20
C ALA A 1008 9.06 45.59 -33.37
N ASN A 1009 10.01 45.83 -34.29
CA ASN A 1009 9.83 46.74 -35.44
C ASN A 1009 9.63 46.03 -36.81
N ASN A 1010 9.95 44.74 -36.95
CA ASN A 1010 10.00 44.05 -38.26
C ASN A 1010 9.05 42.85 -38.40
N TYR A 1011 8.53 42.29 -37.30
CA TYR A 1011 7.51 41.24 -37.36
C TYR A 1011 6.12 41.91 -37.30
N GLN A 1012 5.45 42.05 -38.46
CA GLN A 1012 4.17 42.76 -38.54
C GLN A 1012 3.02 41.99 -37.88
N THR A 1013 2.70 42.34 -36.63
CA THR A 1013 1.50 41.90 -35.93
C THR A 1013 0.33 42.84 -36.30
N ASN A 1014 -0.53 42.42 -37.22
CA ASN A 1014 -1.63 43.27 -37.72
C ASN A 1014 -2.68 43.56 -36.63
N ASN A 1015 -2.51 44.60 -35.80
CA ASN A 1015 -3.44 44.95 -34.71
C ASN A 1015 -3.82 43.75 -33.81
N GLU A 1016 -2.91 42.78 -33.67
CA GLU A 1016 -3.23 41.50 -33.04
C GLU A 1016 -3.36 41.66 -31.53
N GLN A 1017 -4.37 40.99 -31.00
CA GLN A 1017 -4.64 40.84 -29.57
C GLN A 1017 -4.00 39.52 -29.12
N LEU A 1018 -3.83 39.35 -27.81
CA LEU A 1018 -3.52 38.02 -27.27
C LEU A 1018 -4.63 37.03 -27.68
N SER A 1019 -4.24 35.78 -27.90
CA SER A 1019 -5.21 34.71 -28.14
C SER A 1019 -5.30 33.86 -26.87
N PHE A 1020 -6.50 33.62 -26.34
CA PHE A 1020 -7.81 33.70 -27.00
C PHE A 1020 -8.73 34.74 -26.36
N THR A 1021 -9.35 35.60 -27.17
CA THR A 1021 -10.34 36.55 -26.64
C THR A 1021 -11.63 35.85 -26.23
N TYR A 1022 -12.16 36.17 -25.05
CA TYR A 1022 -13.43 35.60 -24.58
C TYR A 1022 -14.61 36.15 -25.39
N ASN A 1023 -15.34 35.26 -26.07
CA ASN A 1023 -16.51 35.60 -26.88
C ASN A 1023 -17.66 34.60 -26.65
N GLY A 1024 -17.92 34.29 -25.37
CA GLY A 1024 -19.06 33.52 -24.87
C GLY A 1024 -19.52 32.37 -25.78
N LYS A 1025 -20.61 32.59 -26.54
CA LYS A 1025 -21.27 31.57 -27.39
C LYS A 1025 -20.42 31.08 -28.58
N ILE A 1026 -19.42 31.84 -29.00
CA ILE A 1026 -18.55 31.48 -30.13
C ILE A 1026 -17.47 30.49 -29.67
N ASP A 1027 -16.92 30.66 -28.47
CA ASP A 1027 -15.92 29.75 -27.89
C ASP A 1027 -16.50 28.34 -27.66
N GLU A 1028 -17.70 28.25 -27.06
CA GLU A 1028 -18.37 26.95 -26.86
C GLU A 1028 -18.63 26.24 -28.19
N TYR A 1029 -18.98 27.00 -29.24
CA TYR A 1029 -19.20 26.45 -30.57
C TYR A 1029 -17.89 25.93 -31.18
N LEU A 1030 -16.77 26.66 -31.03
CA LEU A 1030 -15.45 26.24 -31.50
C LEU A 1030 -15.03 24.91 -30.84
N VAL A 1031 -15.14 24.81 -29.52
CA VAL A 1031 -14.77 23.59 -28.77
C VAL A 1031 -15.64 22.40 -29.19
N ASN A 1032 -16.95 22.61 -29.36
CA ASN A 1032 -17.84 21.56 -29.86
C ASN A 1032 -17.47 21.12 -31.30
N SER A 1033 -17.14 22.07 -32.17
CA SER A 1033 -16.68 21.76 -33.53
C SER A 1033 -15.37 20.97 -33.53
N PHE A 1034 -14.42 21.30 -32.65
CA PHE A 1034 -13.19 20.52 -32.46
C PHE A 1034 -13.48 19.09 -32.00
N ASN A 1035 -14.33 18.91 -30.99
CA ASN A 1035 -14.70 17.58 -30.50
C ASN A 1035 -15.38 16.73 -31.58
N ASN A 1036 -16.20 17.34 -32.44
CA ASN A 1036 -16.82 16.66 -33.58
C ASN A 1036 -15.77 16.23 -34.63
N LEU A 1037 -14.73 17.04 -34.87
CA LEU A 1037 -13.63 16.65 -35.76
C LEU A 1037 -12.87 15.45 -35.21
N LEU A 1038 -12.64 15.40 -33.89
CA LEU A 1038 -11.99 14.26 -33.24
C LEU A 1038 -12.84 13.00 -33.26
N ALA A 1039 -14.15 13.11 -33.04
CA ALA A 1039 -15.05 11.95 -33.04
C ALA A 1039 -15.14 11.26 -34.42
N ASN A 1040 -14.88 12.00 -35.50
CA ASN A 1040 -14.85 11.49 -36.86
C ASN A 1040 -13.49 10.89 -37.28
N LYS A 1041 -12.46 11.03 -36.44
CA LYS A 1041 -11.11 10.47 -36.62
C LYS A 1041 -10.97 9.18 -35.82
#